data_AF-A0A7C4DN12-F1
#
_entry.id   AF-A0A7C4DN12-F1
#
_cell.length_a   1.000
_cell.length_b   1.000
_cell.length_c   1.000
_cell.angle_alpha   90.00
_cell.angle_beta   90.00
_cell.angle_gamma   90.00
#
_symmetry.space_group_name_H-M   'P 1'
#
loop_
_entity.id
_entity.type
_entity.pdbx_description
1 polymer ?
#
loop_
_entity_poly.entity_id
_entity_poly.type
_entity_poly.pdbx_seq_one_letter_code
_entity_poly.pdbx_strand_id
1 'polypeptide(L)'
;MKPRREIHFRVSAAPRVALALGARSVGHYACPPDYVEHRAPRDFVQVFWGVAGAAQFFDGRRRHVLMPGHVFVYPPGRSHRIHAGSAGVEYRWWTMDGPLAASIVAAFGLTPPRSLPAGPAPVDLFERLTALVMDVSPAAEPEAGAVAYALLTAAVNPTMPRTESAAPTRAERCARLLRERFSDSRTGVEQIALELGVDRSVLSRQFRAAHGLPPAGYLRAIRVQQALAMLKEGGLAVAEVLHNASPARLYEEALRHDGALLAANGALVVRSGVKTGRSPRDKRVVDEPAVRPDVWWGDVNIRLSERTFLTNRQRAVDFLNTRPRLYVVDGFAGWDPRYRLKVRVICARPYHALFMQIMLIRPSDEERRDFGTPELTIYNAGQFPANPYTEEMSSTTSVEFWLSRGEMVILGTEYAGEMKKGVFTVLNYLLPQRGVLSMHCAANEGLAGDVTLFFGLSGTGKTTLSADRGRRLIGDDEHGWSDQGIFNIEGGCYAKCLGLSPQGEPEIYQAIRFGTVLENVVCDPLSRLVDFSDASLTENTRAAYPIHFIPNVKLPCTAGHPRNLILLTCDAFGVLPPVARLTTPQAMYHFISGYTARIAGTEQGVREPQAVFSACYGAAFLVWHPTRYAELLAERLVAHGTRAWLVNTGWTGGTYGTGRRMPLGVSRAIIEAVHAGALDEVAVRVDPVFGLEVPVACPGVPTELLDPRATWSDPAAYDALVAQLESPGGPDVFLVNFSGAVLSSLGAGAELAGLDGTWRAGQRSLLQRTSLFKGFPFSLILGAPMTSETVIGLFIDDDFSPVSTLAGSYGFSDDGPNSQIVLPGVPAFYLASAPPSGALRTWKRHDDPTLPTCPPNLANAADGVGCAILDRGPRPAPTAPPARWGVTTETSDLHELVRN
;
A
#
# COMPACT_ATOMS: atom_id res chain seq x y z
N MET A 1 -71.71 10.54 -3.03
CA MET A 1 -70.68 11.62 -3.16
C MET A 1 -69.55 11.16 -4.08
N LYS A 2 -68.67 12.05 -4.56
CA LYS A 2 -67.40 11.64 -5.19
C LYS A 2 -66.34 11.38 -4.11
N PRO A 3 -65.42 10.41 -4.27
CA PRO A 3 -64.31 10.20 -3.34
C PRO A 3 -63.30 11.36 -3.42
N ARG A 4 -62.75 11.78 -2.27
CA ARG A 4 -61.56 12.65 -2.23
C ARG A 4 -60.36 11.77 -2.57
N ARG A 5 -59.57 12.18 -3.56
CA ARG A 5 -58.44 11.41 -4.08
C ARG A 5 -57.23 12.32 -4.24
N GLU A 6 -56.15 11.94 -3.60
CA GLU A 6 -54.81 12.42 -3.86
C GLU A 6 -54.01 11.30 -4.55
N ILE A 7 -53.29 11.64 -5.62
CA ILE A 7 -52.47 10.69 -6.38
C ILE A 7 -51.25 11.43 -6.93
N HIS A 8 -50.07 10.86 -6.70
CA HIS A 8 -48.79 11.30 -7.25
C HIS A 8 -48.17 10.12 -8.02
N PHE A 9 -47.61 10.39 -9.19
CA PHE A 9 -47.05 9.36 -10.09
C PHE A 9 -45.59 9.66 -10.38
N ARG A 10 -44.77 8.63 -10.60
CA ARG A 10 -43.43 8.78 -11.16
C ARG A 10 -43.53 9.57 -12.47
N VAL A 11 -42.85 10.71 -12.53
CA VAL A 11 -42.93 11.66 -13.67
C VAL A 11 -42.52 11.00 -15.00
N SER A 12 -41.63 9.98 -14.94
CA SER A 12 -41.33 9.10 -16.09
C SER A 12 -42.19 7.83 -16.10
N ALA A 13 -42.76 7.52 -17.26
CA ALA A 13 -43.53 6.29 -17.49
C ALA A 13 -42.69 5.01 -17.35
N ALA A 14 -41.37 5.09 -17.57
CA ALA A 14 -40.41 3.99 -17.41
C ALA A 14 -39.12 4.47 -16.73
N PRO A 15 -38.42 3.59 -15.96
CA PRO A 15 -37.10 3.91 -15.42
C PRO A 15 -36.08 4.24 -16.51
N ARG A 16 -35.12 5.14 -16.23
CA ARG A 16 -33.97 5.35 -17.14
C ARG A 16 -33.01 4.15 -17.15
N VAL A 17 -32.95 3.42 -16.04
CA VAL A 17 -32.24 2.15 -15.86
C VAL A 17 -33.17 1.23 -15.07
N ALA A 18 -33.34 -0.02 -15.49
CA ALA A 18 -34.32 -0.93 -14.91
C ALA A 18 -33.98 -1.31 -13.45
N LEU A 19 -34.58 -0.61 -12.48
CA LEU A 19 -34.46 -0.94 -11.06
C LEU A 19 -35.18 -2.26 -10.74
N ALA A 20 -34.60 -3.05 -9.83
CA ALA A 20 -35.19 -4.31 -9.35
C ALA A 20 -36.58 -4.10 -8.69
N LEU A 21 -36.74 -2.96 -8.00
CA LEU A 21 -37.98 -2.46 -7.43
C LEU A 21 -38.01 -0.94 -7.67
N GLY A 22 -38.94 -0.48 -8.52
CA GLY A 22 -39.25 0.93 -8.72
C GLY A 22 -40.56 1.29 -8.01
N ALA A 23 -40.66 2.49 -7.45
CA ALA A 23 -41.93 3.03 -6.96
C ALA A 23 -42.61 3.83 -8.07
N ARG A 24 -43.84 3.47 -8.42
CA ARG A 24 -44.53 4.01 -9.62
C ARG A 24 -45.57 5.08 -9.28
N SER A 25 -46.24 4.97 -8.15
CA SER A 25 -47.19 5.99 -7.65
C SER A 25 -47.55 5.78 -6.19
N VAL A 26 -48.06 6.83 -5.57
CA VAL A 26 -48.55 6.88 -4.19
C VAL A 26 -49.82 7.72 -4.12
N GLY A 27 -50.69 7.49 -3.15
CA GLY A 27 -51.92 8.26 -3.02
C GLY A 27 -52.65 8.07 -1.70
N HIS A 28 -53.59 8.98 -1.44
CA HIS A 28 -54.45 8.99 -0.26
C HIS A 28 -55.91 9.17 -0.68
N TYR A 29 -56.77 8.21 -0.33
CA TYR A 29 -58.16 8.13 -0.77
C TYR A 29 -59.09 8.16 0.43
N ALA A 30 -60.05 9.08 0.45
CA ALA A 30 -61.22 9.04 1.33
C ALA A 30 -62.47 8.80 0.46
N CYS A 31 -63.01 7.59 0.57
CA CYS A 31 -64.15 7.10 -0.20
C CYS A 31 -65.43 7.13 0.66
N PRO A 32 -66.55 7.68 0.14
CA PRO A 32 -67.80 7.79 0.89
C PRO A 32 -68.46 6.41 1.11
N PRO A 33 -69.53 6.35 1.94
CA PRO A 33 -70.37 5.17 2.08
C PRO A 33 -70.78 4.54 0.76
N ASP A 34 -70.80 3.21 0.75
CA ASP A 34 -71.22 2.35 -0.37
C ASP A 34 -70.48 2.59 -1.70
N TYR A 35 -69.32 3.26 -1.64
CA TYR A 35 -68.49 3.51 -2.81
C TYR A 35 -67.88 2.22 -3.36
N VAL A 36 -68.14 1.94 -4.64
CA VAL A 36 -67.61 0.78 -5.36
C VAL A 36 -66.59 1.22 -6.41
N GLU A 37 -65.41 0.61 -6.40
CA GLU A 37 -64.40 0.73 -7.45
C GLU A 37 -64.09 -0.64 -8.08
N HIS A 38 -64.13 -0.68 -9.41
CA HIS A 38 -63.64 -1.78 -10.24
C HIS A 38 -62.49 -1.26 -11.11
N ARG A 39 -61.35 -1.94 -11.12
CA ARG A 39 -60.26 -1.67 -12.08
C ARG A 39 -59.86 -2.96 -12.81
N ALA A 40 -59.61 -2.84 -14.11
CA ALA A 40 -59.01 -3.90 -14.91
C ALA A 40 -57.61 -4.29 -14.36
N PRO A 41 -57.13 -5.51 -14.64
CA PRO A 41 -55.82 -5.99 -14.22
C PRO A 41 -54.67 -5.03 -14.54
N ARG A 42 -53.63 -5.06 -13.68
CA ARG A 42 -52.43 -4.22 -13.80
C ARG A 42 -51.15 -5.04 -13.80
N ASP A 43 -50.11 -4.45 -14.38
CA ASP A 43 -48.75 -4.95 -14.54
C ASP A 43 -47.88 -4.80 -13.28
N PHE A 44 -48.28 -3.91 -12.37
CA PHE A 44 -47.58 -3.57 -11.12
C PHE A 44 -48.23 -4.19 -9.87
N VAL A 45 -47.48 -4.25 -8.77
CA VAL A 45 -48.05 -4.50 -7.44
C VAL A 45 -48.75 -3.23 -6.94
N GLN A 46 -49.91 -3.35 -6.29
CA GLN A 46 -50.52 -2.26 -5.52
C GLN A 46 -50.76 -2.67 -4.06
N VAL A 47 -50.31 -1.84 -3.12
CA VAL A 47 -50.44 -2.05 -1.67
C VAL A 47 -51.31 -0.96 -1.06
N PHE A 48 -52.17 -1.32 -0.12
CA PHE A 48 -53.16 -0.46 0.53
C PHE A 48 -53.01 -0.55 2.04
N TRP A 49 -53.12 0.59 2.73
CA TRP A 49 -53.02 0.71 4.19
C TRP A 49 -54.25 1.48 4.71
N GLY A 50 -55.09 0.82 5.52
CA GLY A 50 -56.31 1.42 6.04
C GLY A 50 -56.02 2.48 7.11
N VAL A 51 -56.70 3.62 7.00
CA VAL A 51 -56.56 4.79 7.89
C VAL A 51 -57.83 4.97 8.73
N ALA A 52 -59.00 4.97 8.10
CA ALA A 52 -60.30 5.09 8.77
C ALA A 52 -61.40 4.30 8.02
N GLY A 53 -62.55 4.06 8.66
CA GLY A 53 -63.65 3.28 8.08
C GLY A 53 -63.25 1.84 7.73
N ALA A 54 -63.95 1.21 6.78
CA ALA A 54 -63.61 -0.14 6.32
C ALA A 54 -64.10 -0.43 4.89
N ALA A 55 -63.39 -1.31 4.17
CA ALA A 55 -63.78 -1.72 2.82
C ALA A 55 -63.50 -3.20 2.53
N GLN A 56 -64.37 -3.80 1.70
CA GLN A 56 -64.25 -5.17 1.21
C GLN A 56 -63.42 -5.17 -0.09
N PHE A 57 -62.28 -5.86 -0.05
CA PHE A 57 -61.39 -6.10 -1.20
C PHE A 57 -61.63 -7.53 -1.71
N PHE A 58 -61.63 -7.77 -3.01
CA PHE A 58 -61.92 -9.10 -3.57
C PHE A 58 -60.80 -9.62 -4.49
N ASP A 59 -60.23 -10.78 -4.14
CA ASP A 59 -59.36 -11.56 -5.03
C ASP A 59 -60.17 -12.69 -5.67
N GLY A 60 -60.66 -12.45 -6.90
CA GLY A 60 -61.55 -13.37 -7.60
C GLY A 60 -62.88 -13.58 -6.85
N ARG A 61 -63.04 -14.74 -6.20
CA ARG A 61 -64.19 -15.07 -5.34
C ARG A 61 -63.91 -14.86 -3.84
N ARG A 62 -62.66 -14.63 -3.43
CA ARG A 62 -62.30 -14.43 -2.02
C ARG A 62 -62.53 -12.98 -1.62
N ARG A 63 -63.08 -12.77 -0.41
CA ARG A 63 -63.30 -11.45 0.18
C ARG A 63 -62.37 -11.24 1.36
N HIS A 64 -61.73 -10.08 1.39
CA HIS A 64 -60.87 -9.58 2.46
C HIS A 64 -61.43 -8.24 2.95
N VAL A 65 -61.15 -7.85 4.19
CA VAL A 65 -61.57 -6.54 4.71
C VAL A 65 -60.34 -5.72 5.09
N LEU A 66 -60.23 -4.53 4.51
CA LEU A 66 -59.29 -3.50 4.96
C LEU A 66 -59.97 -2.68 6.05
N MET A 67 -59.31 -2.57 7.20
CA MET A 67 -59.73 -1.85 8.40
C MET A 67 -58.61 -0.87 8.81
N PRO A 68 -58.84 0.04 9.77
CA PRO A 68 -57.79 0.96 10.23
C PRO A 68 -56.58 0.17 10.76
N GLY A 69 -55.39 0.54 10.30
CA GLY A 69 -54.15 -0.12 10.65
C GLY A 69 -53.97 -1.55 10.10
N HIS A 70 -54.73 -1.94 9.07
CA HIS A 70 -54.46 -3.14 8.27
C HIS A 70 -53.84 -2.80 6.92
N VAL A 71 -53.09 -3.75 6.35
CA VAL A 71 -52.54 -3.70 4.99
C VAL A 71 -53.14 -4.83 4.12
N PHE A 72 -53.35 -4.53 2.83
CA PHE A 72 -53.76 -5.49 1.80
C PHE A 72 -52.97 -5.27 0.49
N VAL A 73 -52.78 -6.34 -0.31
CA VAL A 73 -52.00 -6.33 -1.55
C VAL A 73 -52.77 -6.92 -2.73
N TYR A 74 -52.80 -6.21 -3.85
CA TYR A 74 -53.05 -6.80 -5.18
C TYR A 74 -51.72 -7.04 -5.91
N PRO A 75 -51.38 -8.30 -6.25
CA PRO A 75 -50.25 -8.60 -7.12
C PRO A 75 -50.61 -8.40 -8.61
N PRO A 76 -49.61 -8.35 -9.51
CA PRO A 76 -49.83 -8.21 -10.95
C PRO A 76 -50.83 -9.24 -11.52
N GLY A 77 -51.55 -8.82 -12.56
CA GLY A 77 -52.55 -9.64 -13.25
C GLY A 77 -53.90 -9.79 -12.55
N ARG A 78 -54.08 -9.26 -11.32
CA ARG A 78 -55.37 -9.31 -10.61
C ARG A 78 -56.22 -8.08 -10.90
N SER A 79 -57.53 -8.28 -11.07
CA SER A 79 -58.51 -7.19 -11.18
C SER A 79 -58.85 -6.65 -9.80
N HIS A 80 -58.83 -5.33 -9.63
CA HIS A 80 -59.06 -4.72 -8.32
C HIS A 80 -60.56 -4.48 -8.14
N ARG A 81 -61.13 -4.95 -7.03
CA ARG A 81 -62.51 -4.70 -6.62
C ARG A 81 -62.54 -4.21 -5.19
N ILE A 82 -63.06 -3.02 -4.95
CA ILE A 82 -63.11 -2.39 -3.62
C ILE A 82 -64.53 -1.90 -3.40
N HIS A 83 -65.17 -2.35 -2.31
CA HIS A 83 -66.52 -1.93 -1.89
C HIS A 83 -66.39 -1.30 -0.50
N ALA A 84 -66.56 0.01 -0.37
CA ALA A 84 -66.57 0.69 0.93
C ALA A 84 -67.78 0.28 1.78
N GLY A 85 -67.62 0.25 3.10
CA GLY A 85 -68.73 0.01 4.02
C GLY A 85 -69.64 1.23 4.17
N SER A 86 -70.70 1.09 5.00
CA SER A 86 -71.69 2.15 5.27
C SER A 86 -71.13 3.39 5.99
N ALA A 87 -69.92 3.32 6.55
CA ALA A 87 -69.20 4.46 7.10
C ALA A 87 -68.17 5.08 6.12
N GLY A 88 -68.07 4.54 4.90
CA GLY A 88 -66.97 4.83 3.97
C GLY A 88 -65.66 4.14 4.35
N VAL A 89 -64.57 4.54 3.70
CA VAL A 89 -63.20 4.11 4.01
C VAL A 89 -62.19 5.20 3.67
N GLU A 90 -61.14 5.33 4.46
CA GLU A 90 -59.95 6.12 4.16
C GLU A 90 -58.73 5.20 4.13
N TYR A 91 -57.88 5.32 3.10
CA TYR A 91 -56.66 4.52 2.98
C TYR A 91 -55.55 5.25 2.21
N ARG A 92 -54.30 5.08 2.67
CA ARG A 92 -53.10 5.39 1.88
C ARG A 92 -52.72 4.17 1.04
N TRP A 93 -52.09 4.37 -0.11
CA TRP A 93 -51.69 3.28 -1.01
C TRP A 93 -50.48 3.66 -1.85
N TRP A 94 -49.74 2.66 -2.33
CA TRP A 94 -48.65 2.85 -3.30
C TRP A 94 -48.58 1.70 -4.32
N THR A 95 -47.86 1.91 -5.42
CA THR A 95 -47.59 0.91 -6.45
C THR A 95 -46.11 0.73 -6.72
N MET A 96 -45.72 -0.48 -7.09
CA MET A 96 -44.33 -0.84 -7.38
C MET A 96 -44.22 -1.63 -8.68
N ASP A 97 -43.25 -1.27 -9.51
CA ASP A 97 -42.83 -1.96 -10.73
C ASP A 97 -41.36 -2.41 -10.63
N GLY A 98 -40.81 -2.94 -11.73
CA GLY A 98 -39.50 -3.61 -11.75
C GLY A 98 -39.60 -5.15 -11.70
N PRO A 99 -38.59 -5.87 -12.21
CA PRO A 99 -38.66 -7.31 -12.48
C PRO A 99 -38.74 -8.18 -11.22
N LEU A 100 -38.38 -7.66 -10.04
CA LEU A 100 -38.44 -8.40 -8.77
C LEU A 100 -39.58 -7.93 -7.85
N ALA A 101 -40.41 -6.96 -8.25
CA ALA A 101 -41.42 -6.35 -7.38
C ALA A 101 -42.39 -7.38 -6.76
N ALA A 102 -42.94 -8.28 -7.56
CA ALA A 102 -43.83 -9.35 -7.07
C ALA A 102 -43.11 -10.33 -6.14
N SER A 103 -41.86 -10.70 -6.46
CA SER A 103 -41.02 -11.63 -5.69
C SER A 103 -40.61 -11.05 -4.33
N ILE A 104 -40.28 -9.76 -4.28
CA ILE A 104 -39.96 -9.03 -3.04
C ILE A 104 -41.19 -9.00 -2.13
N VAL A 105 -42.35 -8.62 -2.67
CA VAL A 105 -43.61 -8.55 -1.90
C VAL A 105 -44.07 -9.95 -1.44
N ALA A 106 -43.75 -11.00 -2.19
CA ALA A 106 -43.94 -12.38 -1.77
C ALA A 106 -43.00 -12.78 -0.62
N ALA A 107 -41.74 -12.33 -0.61
CA ALA A 107 -40.78 -12.58 0.47
C ALA A 107 -41.21 -11.93 1.81
N PHE A 108 -41.91 -10.79 1.76
CA PHE A 108 -42.59 -10.20 2.92
C PHE A 108 -43.83 -10.99 3.40
N GLY A 109 -44.19 -12.11 2.77
CA GLY A 109 -45.35 -12.91 3.15
C GLY A 109 -46.71 -12.23 2.89
N LEU A 110 -46.74 -11.17 2.07
CA LEU A 110 -47.95 -10.45 1.69
C LEU A 110 -48.73 -11.15 0.54
N THR A 111 -48.14 -12.20 -0.05
CA THR A 111 -48.81 -13.11 -0.97
C THR A 111 -48.97 -14.51 -0.35
N PRO A 112 -50.07 -15.26 -0.59
CA PRO A 112 -51.25 -14.87 -1.37
C PRO A 112 -52.02 -13.72 -0.71
N PRO A 113 -52.84 -12.96 -1.46
CA PRO A 113 -53.54 -11.78 -0.95
C PRO A 113 -54.30 -12.05 0.35
N ARG A 114 -54.00 -11.24 1.37
CA ARG A 114 -54.63 -11.29 2.69
C ARG A 114 -54.59 -9.90 3.35
N SER A 115 -55.54 -9.65 4.24
CA SER A 115 -55.54 -8.48 5.11
C SER A 115 -54.72 -8.81 6.36
N LEU A 116 -53.75 -7.97 6.71
CA LEU A 116 -52.84 -8.18 7.84
C LEU A 116 -52.79 -6.96 8.75
N PRO A 117 -52.71 -7.13 10.09
CA PRO A 117 -52.52 -6.03 11.01
C PRO A 117 -51.09 -5.46 10.87
N ALA A 118 -50.99 -4.17 10.61
CA ALA A 118 -49.75 -3.46 10.33
C ALA A 118 -49.51 -2.24 11.26
N GLY A 119 -50.49 -1.87 12.08
CA GLY A 119 -50.43 -0.64 12.88
C GLY A 119 -50.80 0.61 12.07
N PRO A 120 -50.76 1.81 12.67
CA PRO A 120 -51.12 3.05 11.97
C PRO A 120 -50.17 3.32 10.78
N ALA A 121 -50.70 3.88 9.69
CA ALA A 121 -49.92 4.17 8.50
C ALA A 121 -48.74 5.13 8.81
N PRO A 122 -47.50 4.83 8.37
CA PRO A 122 -46.34 5.72 8.54
C PRO A 122 -46.44 6.91 7.58
N VAL A 123 -47.12 7.96 8.05
CA VAL A 123 -47.44 9.19 7.31
C VAL A 123 -46.18 9.83 6.70
N ASP A 124 -45.08 9.84 7.44
CA ASP A 124 -43.75 10.30 7.08
C ASP A 124 -43.15 9.57 5.86
N LEU A 125 -43.22 8.23 5.84
CA LEU A 125 -42.74 7.44 4.71
C LEU A 125 -43.63 7.63 3.48
N PHE A 126 -44.95 7.80 3.66
CA PHE A 126 -45.86 8.13 2.56
C PHE A 126 -45.60 9.52 1.98
N GLU A 127 -45.29 10.52 2.81
CA GLU A 127 -45.00 11.89 2.37
C GLU A 127 -43.61 12.03 1.72
N ARG A 128 -42.59 11.34 2.25
CA ARG A 128 -41.29 11.20 1.57
C ARG A 128 -41.45 10.49 0.23
N LEU A 129 -42.27 9.44 0.14
CA LEU A 129 -42.54 8.77 -1.14
C LEU A 129 -43.25 9.69 -2.15
N THR A 130 -44.21 10.50 -1.69
CA THR A 130 -44.87 11.53 -2.51
C THR A 130 -43.86 12.52 -3.10
N ALA A 131 -42.93 13.04 -2.29
CA ALA A 131 -41.89 13.93 -2.79
C ALA A 131 -40.99 13.24 -3.83
N LEU A 132 -40.52 12.02 -3.54
CA LEU A 132 -39.56 11.31 -4.39
C LEU A 132 -40.13 10.80 -5.72
N VAL A 133 -41.41 10.42 -5.80
CA VAL A 133 -42.00 10.07 -7.12
C VAL A 133 -42.23 11.31 -8.00
N MET A 134 -42.33 12.49 -7.40
CA MET A 134 -42.53 13.76 -8.13
C MET A 134 -41.20 14.44 -8.52
N ASP A 135 -40.07 14.00 -7.98
CA ASP A 135 -38.74 14.46 -8.40
C ASP A 135 -38.30 13.75 -9.70
N VAL A 136 -37.59 14.50 -10.55
CA VAL A 136 -37.01 14.06 -11.83
C VAL A 136 -35.51 13.81 -11.75
N SER A 137 -34.89 14.00 -10.58
CA SER A 137 -33.47 13.75 -10.36
C SER A 137 -33.11 12.26 -10.55
N PRO A 138 -31.89 11.93 -11.04
CA PRO A 138 -31.46 10.54 -11.19
C PRO A 138 -31.36 9.75 -9.87
N ALA A 139 -31.29 10.43 -8.72
CA ALA A 139 -31.20 9.82 -7.39
C ALA A 139 -32.58 9.47 -6.79
N ALA A 140 -33.63 10.22 -7.16
CA ALA A 140 -34.96 10.05 -6.61
C ALA A 140 -35.61 8.70 -6.93
N GLU A 141 -35.37 8.13 -8.12
CA GLU A 141 -36.00 6.85 -8.48
C GLU A 141 -35.46 5.65 -7.64
N PRO A 142 -34.13 5.49 -7.45
CA PRO A 142 -33.59 4.57 -6.46
C PRO A 142 -34.08 4.83 -5.02
N GLU A 143 -34.15 6.10 -4.59
CA GLU A 143 -34.58 6.44 -3.23
C GLU A 143 -36.07 6.15 -3.01
N ALA A 144 -36.93 6.42 -3.99
CA ALA A 144 -38.35 6.06 -3.96
C ALA A 144 -38.54 4.54 -3.86
N GLY A 145 -37.70 3.76 -4.57
CA GLY A 145 -37.65 2.30 -4.42
C GLY A 145 -37.26 1.86 -3.00
N ALA A 146 -36.28 2.51 -2.38
CA ALA A 146 -35.88 2.25 -1.00
C ALA A 146 -36.99 2.62 0.02
N VAL A 147 -37.68 3.74 -0.16
CA VAL A 147 -38.82 4.13 0.70
C VAL A 147 -40.01 3.18 0.52
N ALA A 148 -40.28 2.69 -0.69
CA ALA A 148 -41.29 1.65 -0.92
C ALA A 148 -40.92 0.31 -0.24
N TYR A 149 -39.64 -0.03 -0.15
CA TYR A 149 -39.15 -1.19 0.62
C TYR A 149 -39.28 -0.97 2.14
N ALA A 150 -39.07 0.26 2.61
CA ALA A 150 -39.31 0.64 4.01
C ALA A 150 -40.80 0.54 4.38
N LEU A 151 -41.71 0.97 3.49
CA LEU A 151 -43.16 0.80 3.67
C LEU A 151 -43.58 -0.68 3.74
N LEU A 152 -42.99 -1.55 2.92
CA LEU A 152 -43.19 -3.01 3.01
C LEU A 152 -42.69 -3.59 4.34
N THR A 153 -41.56 -3.07 4.84
CA THR A 153 -40.97 -3.49 6.12
C THR A 153 -41.84 -3.06 7.30
N ALA A 154 -42.35 -1.84 7.29
CA ALA A 154 -43.31 -1.36 8.28
C ALA A 154 -44.62 -2.18 8.26
N ALA A 155 -45.10 -2.55 7.07
CA ALA A 155 -46.35 -3.31 6.88
C ALA A 155 -46.35 -4.72 7.50
N VAL A 156 -45.18 -5.28 7.83
CA VAL A 156 -45.03 -6.61 8.45
C VAL A 156 -44.49 -6.58 9.88
N ASN A 157 -43.97 -5.46 10.35
CA ASN A 157 -43.36 -5.32 11.67
C ASN A 157 -43.95 -4.10 12.43
N PRO A 158 -45.21 -4.19 12.91
CA PRO A 158 -45.89 -3.11 13.64
C PRO A 158 -45.22 -2.71 14.96
N THR A 159 -44.21 -3.46 15.40
CA THR A 159 -43.46 -3.28 16.64
C THR A 159 -42.08 -2.63 16.46
N MET A 160 -41.72 -2.17 15.25
CA MET A 160 -40.53 -1.33 15.06
C MET A 160 -40.64 -0.07 15.92
N PRO A 161 -39.69 0.21 16.84
CA PRO A 161 -39.70 1.44 17.61
C PRO A 161 -39.59 2.65 16.69
N ARG A 162 -40.40 3.68 16.95
CA ARG A 162 -40.15 5.02 16.41
C ARG A 162 -38.82 5.53 16.95
N THR A 163 -38.14 6.38 16.18
CA THR A 163 -36.81 6.93 16.48
C THR A 163 -36.83 7.98 17.60
N GLU A 164 -37.15 7.54 18.81
CA GLU A 164 -36.76 8.20 20.06
C GLU A 164 -35.71 7.35 20.79
N SER A 165 -34.82 8.00 21.54
CA SER A 165 -33.58 7.38 22.04
C SER A 165 -33.80 6.46 23.25
N ALA A 166 -34.32 5.26 23.00
CA ALA A 166 -34.30 4.17 23.97
C ALA A 166 -32.87 3.60 24.10
N ALA A 167 -32.36 3.48 25.33
CA ALA A 167 -31.04 2.90 25.57
C ALA A 167 -31.01 1.42 25.11
N PRO A 168 -30.00 0.99 24.31
CA PRO A 168 -30.05 -0.29 23.63
C PRO A 168 -30.16 -1.47 24.59
N THR A 169 -30.99 -2.46 24.22
CA THR A 169 -31.26 -3.65 25.02
C THR A 169 -29.98 -4.48 25.23
N ARG A 170 -30.01 -5.44 26.18
CA ARG A 170 -28.89 -6.36 26.39
C ARG A 170 -28.61 -7.23 25.16
N ALA A 171 -29.65 -7.57 24.38
CA ALA A 171 -29.51 -8.29 23.11
C ALA A 171 -28.79 -7.43 22.07
N GLU A 172 -29.23 -6.18 21.84
CA GLU A 172 -28.62 -5.28 20.86
C GLU A 172 -27.19 -4.89 21.24
N ARG A 173 -26.90 -4.65 22.52
CA ARG A 173 -25.54 -4.42 23.01
C ARG A 173 -24.65 -5.65 22.78
N CYS A 174 -25.15 -6.86 23.03
CA CYS A 174 -24.44 -8.09 22.68
C CYS A 174 -24.23 -8.21 21.16
N ALA A 175 -25.24 -7.91 20.34
CA ALA A 175 -25.15 -8.00 18.88
C ALA A 175 -24.24 -6.93 18.28
N ARG A 176 -24.05 -5.80 18.97
CA ARG A 176 -23.04 -4.79 18.67
C ARG A 176 -21.65 -5.31 19.05
N LEU A 177 -21.42 -5.72 20.29
CA LEU A 177 -20.14 -6.27 20.76
C LEU A 177 -19.65 -7.46 19.91
N LEU A 178 -20.57 -8.34 19.50
CA LEU A 178 -20.28 -9.48 18.61
C LEU A 178 -19.92 -9.07 17.17
N ARG A 179 -20.37 -7.90 16.70
CA ARG A 179 -19.98 -7.33 15.39
C ARG A 179 -18.70 -6.50 15.49
N GLU A 180 -18.49 -5.78 16.57
CA GLU A 180 -17.28 -4.99 16.83
C GLU A 180 -16.05 -5.88 17.05
N ARG A 181 -16.21 -7.02 17.73
CA ARG A 181 -15.11 -7.89 18.16
C ARG A 181 -15.14 -9.28 17.53
N PHE A 182 -15.80 -9.43 16.38
CA PHE A 182 -15.94 -10.73 15.71
C PHE A 182 -14.58 -11.38 15.38
N SER A 183 -13.54 -10.59 15.14
CA SER A 183 -12.18 -11.06 14.82
C SER A 183 -11.35 -11.51 16.04
N ASP A 184 -11.72 -11.14 17.27
CA ASP A 184 -10.96 -11.56 18.47
C ASP A 184 -11.31 -13.01 18.85
N SER A 185 -10.30 -13.88 18.85
CA SER A 185 -10.43 -15.29 19.25
C SER A 185 -10.81 -15.46 20.72
N ARG A 186 -10.54 -14.47 21.57
CA ARG A 186 -10.85 -14.45 23.02
C ARG A 186 -12.27 -13.98 23.30
N THR A 187 -12.96 -13.34 22.35
CA THR A 187 -14.34 -12.88 22.53
C THR A 187 -15.32 -14.04 22.40
N GLY A 188 -15.47 -14.80 23.49
CA GLY A 188 -16.50 -15.82 23.68
C GLY A 188 -17.82 -15.25 24.19
N VAL A 189 -18.87 -16.09 24.21
CA VAL A 189 -20.19 -15.69 24.74
C VAL A 189 -20.14 -15.48 26.25
N GLU A 190 -19.36 -16.28 26.98
CA GLU A 190 -18.97 -16.00 28.38
C GLU A 190 -18.49 -14.56 28.59
N GLN A 191 -17.54 -14.10 27.77
CA GLN A 191 -16.90 -12.80 27.97
C GLN A 191 -17.88 -11.64 27.82
N ILE A 192 -18.76 -11.70 26.81
CA ILE A 192 -19.80 -10.69 26.60
C ILE A 192 -20.94 -10.82 27.63
N ALA A 193 -21.24 -12.02 28.13
CA ALA A 193 -22.20 -12.19 29.23
C ALA A 193 -21.68 -11.53 30.52
N LEU A 194 -20.41 -11.74 30.84
CA LEU A 194 -19.72 -11.12 31.98
C LEU A 194 -19.69 -9.59 31.87
N GLU A 195 -19.29 -9.05 30.70
CA GLU A 195 -19.23 -7.61 30.42
C GLU A 195 -20.62 -6.93 30.44
N LEU A 196 -21.68 -7.64 30.09
CA LEU A 196 -23.07 -7.17 30.17
C LEU A 196 -23.73 -7.44 31.53
N GLY A 197 -23.00 -7.95 32.52
CA GLY A 197 -23.48 -8.19 33.89
C GLY A 197 -24.66 -9.17 33.93
N VAL A 198 -24.58 -10.28 33.19
CA VAL A 198 -25.69 -11.21 32.98
C VAL A 198 -25.20 -12.65 32.80
N ASP A 199 -25.97 -13.63 33.30
CA ASP A 199 -25.70 -15.05 33.03
C ASP A 199 -25.77 -15.36 31.52
N ARG A 200 -24.87 -16.22 31.04
CA ARG A 200 -24.81 -16.68 29.64
C ARG A 200 -26.11 -17.30 29.15
N SER A 201 -26.85 -18.01 30.00
CA SER A 201 -28.11 -18.69 29.63
C SER A 201 -29.30 -17.72 29.60
N VAL A 202 -29.29 -16.68 30.44
CA VAL A 202 -30.21 -15.54 30.36
C VAL A 202 -29.93 -14.72 29.09
N LEU A 203 -28.67 -14.33 28.85
CA LEU A 203 -28.29 -13.59 27.64
C LEU A 203 -28.61 -14.38 26.37
N SER A 204 -28.32 -15.68 26.34
CA SER A 204 -28.60 -16.52 25.17
C SER A 204 -30.10 -16.65 24.87
N ARG A 205 -30.97 -16.61 25.89
CA ARG A 205 -32.43 -16.57 25.70
C ARG A 205 -32.89 -15.20 25.20
N GLN A 206 -32.46 -14.11 25.82
CA GLN A 206 -32.81 -12.74 25.42
C GLN A 206 -32.36 -12.44 23.98
N PHE A 207 -31.13 -12.82 23.65
CA PHE A 207 -30.56 -12.67 22.31
C PHE A 207 -31.31 -13.51 21.26
N ARG A 208 -31.64 -14.77 21.58
CA ARG A 208 -32.37 -15.65 20.65
C ARG A 208 -33.81 -15.18 20.41
N ALA A 209 -34.45 -14.55 21.40
CA ALA A 209 -35.75 -13.91 21.22
C ALA A 209 -35.66 -12.68 20.29
N ALA A 210 -34.59 -11.87 20.38
CA ALA A 210 -34.41 -10.67 19.56
C ALA A 210 -33.88 -10.94 18.14
N HIS A 211 -33.08 -11.99 17.95
CA HIS A 211 -32.30 -12.21 16.71
C HIS A 211 -32.44 -13.63 16.12
N GLY A 212 -33.34 -14.47 16.65
CA GLY A 212 -33.64 -15.84 16.17
C GLY A 212 -32.56 -16.89 16.42
N LEU A 213 -31.29 -16.48 16.45
CA LEU A 213 -30.10 -17.30 16.68
C LEU A 213 -29.56 -17.10 18.11
N PRO A 214 -28.88 -18.09 18.72
CA PRO A 214 -28.10 -17.86 19.93
C PRO A 214 -26.84 -17.01 19.62
N PRO A 215 -26.26 -16.30 20.62
CA PRO A 215 -25.07 -15.44 20.43
C PRO A 215 -23.90 -16.11 19.69
N ALA A 216 -23.61 -17.38 20.02
CA ALA A 216 -22.55 -18.17 19.35
C ALA A 216 -22.86 -18.49 17.88
N GLY A 217 -24.14 -18.64 17.52
CA GLY A 217 -24.59 -18.82 16.14
C GLY A 217 -24.50 -17.53 15.34
N TYR A 218 -24.87 -16.40 15.95
CA TYR A 218 -24.75 -15.06 15.37
C TYR A 218 -23.28 -14.67 15.12
N LEU A 219 -22.39 -14.91 16.09
CA LEU A 219 -20.94 -14.73 15.93
C LEU A 219 -20.38 -15.55 14.77
N ARG A 220 -20.80 -16.82 14.66
CA ARG A 220 -20.40 -17.71 13.57
C ARG A 220 -20.93 -17.21 12.22
N ALA A 221 -22.17 -16.73 12.16
CA ALA A 221 -22.76 -16.15 10.95
C ALA A 221 -22.01 -14.90 10.48
N ILE A 222 -21.61 -14.00 11.41
CA ILE A 222 -20.78 -12.82 11.08
C ILE A 222 -19.41 -13.24 10.55
N ARG A 223 -18.71 -14.15 11.24
CA ARG A 223 -17.42 -14.70 10.79
C ARG A 223 -17.51 -15.32 9.39
N VAL A 224 -18.59 -16.06 9.11
CA VAL A 224 -18.85 -16.65 7.78
C VAL A 224 -19.19 -15.57 6.73
N GLN A 225 -19.96 -14.54 7.06
CA GLN A 225 -20.25 -13.46 6.11
C GLN A 225 -19.02 -12.61 5.78
N GLN A 226 -18.18 -12.29 6.77
CA GLN A 226 -16.92 -11.58 6.51
C GLN A 226 -15.96 -12.44 5.67
N ALA A 227 -15.86 -13.74 5.97
CA ALA A 227 -15.13 -14.67 5.11
C ALA A 227 -15.71 -14.66 3.69
N LEU A 228 -17.03 -14.77 3.50
CA LEU A 228 -17.66 -14.73 2.19
C LEU A 228 -17.42 -13.41 1.42
N ALA A 229 -17.31 -12.27 2.10
CA ALA A 229 -16.87 -11.01 1.47
C ALA A 229 -15.41 -11.11 1.00
N MET A 230 -14.50 -11.51 1.89
CA MET A 230 -13.06 -11.63 1.59
C MET A 230 -12.75 -12.68 0.49
N LEU A 231 -13.51 -13.78 0.44
CA LEU A 231 -13.43 -14.79 -0.63
C LEU A 231 -13.89 -14.22 -1.98
N LYS A 232 -14.96 -13.41 -2.00
CA LYS A 232 -15.52 -12.81 -3.23
C LYS A 232 -14.71 -11.63 -3.76
N GLU A 233 -14.17 -10.81 -2.88
CA GLU A 233 -13.49 -9.55 -3.24
C GLU A 233 -11.97 -9.75 -3.38
N GLY A 234 -11.37 -10.66 -2.60
CA GLY A 234 -9.93 -10.89 -2.59
C GLY A 234 -9.42 -12.01 -3.51
N GLY A 235 -10.31 -12.86 -4.05
CA GLY A 235 -9.91 -14.07 -4.79
C GLY A 235 -9.19 -15.11 -3.91
N LEU A 236 -9.45 -15.07 -2.59
CA LEU A 236 -8.76 -15.91 -1.61
C LEU A 236 -9.51 -17.23 -1.32
N ALA A 237 -8.82 -18.18 -0.69
CA ALA A 237 -9.35 -19.44 -0.19
C ALA A 237 -9.61 -19.42 1.34
N VAL A 238 -10.25 -20.47 1.87
CA VAL A 238 -10.61 -20.56 3.31
C VAL A 238 -9.42 -20.99 4.17
N ALA A 239 -8.53 -20.04 4.47
CA ALA A 239 -7.45 -20.17 5.47
C ALA A 239 -7.84 -19.55 6.82
N GLU A 240 -7.08 -19.82 7.89
CA GLU A 240 -7.20 -19.05 9.14
C GLU A 240 -6.60 -17.65 8.94
N VAL A 241 -7.44 -16.61 8.85
CA VAL A 241 -6.98 -15.23 8.62
C VAL A 241 -6.79 -14.49 9.95
N LEU A 242 -5.54 -14.18 10.29
CA LEU A 242 -5.16 -13.37 11.45
C LEU A 242 -5.03 -11.89 11.03
N HIS A 243 -6.16 -11.20 11.01
CA HIS A 243 -6.24 -9.77 10.68
C HIS A 243 -5.97 -8.90 11.91
N ASN A 244 -4.98 -7.99 11.81
CA ASN A 244 -4.55 -7.06 12.85
C ASN A 244 -4.25 -7.71 14.22
N ALA A 245 -3.78 -8.96 14.21
CA ALA A 245 -3.43 -9.71 15.41
C ALA A 245 -2.41 -8.97 16.28
N SER A 246 -2.50 -9.11 17.60
CA SER A 246 -1.61 -8.41 18.55
C SER A 246 -0.16 -8.91 18.44
N PRO A 247 0.84 -8.12 18.90
CA PRO A 247 2.23 -8.57 18.92
C PRO A 247 2.42 -9.90 19.63
N ALA A 248 1.77 -10.09 20.79
CA ALA A 248 1.79 -11.37 21.52
C ALA A 248 1.27 -12.55 20.69
N ARG A 249 0.18 -12.39 19.94
CA ARG A 249 -0.36 -13.43 19.06
C ARG A 249 0.57 -13.73 17.88
N LEU A 250 1.22 -12.70 17.33
CA LEU A 250 2.18 -12.86 16.24
C LEU A 250 3.49 -13.53 16.71
N TYR A 251 3.95 -13.20 17.92
CA TYR A 251 5.04 -13.90 18.61
C TYR A 251 4.72 -15.40 18.80
N GLU A 252 3.54 -15.73 19.35
CA GLU A 252 3.10 -17.12 19.51
C GLU A 252 3.15 -17.90 18.18
N GLU A 253 2.60 -17.33 17.11
CA GLU A 253 2.56 -18.01 15.81
C GLU A 253 3.95 -18.10 15.18
N ALA A 254 4.83 -17.11 15.37
CA ALA A 254 6.21 -17.16 14.91
C ALA A 254 7.04 -18.26 15.61
N LEU A 255 6.90 -18.37 16.93
CA LEU A 255 7.55 -19.42 17.73
C LEU A 255 7.04 -20.84 17.36
N ARG A 256 5.78 -20.97 16.92
CA ARG A 256 5.19 -22.27 16.53
C ARG A 256 5.43 -22.67 15.07
N HIS A 257 5.52 -21.71 14.16
CA HIS A 257 5.36 -21.97 12.72
C HIS A 257 6.44 -21.33 11.83
N ASP A 258 7.35 -20.54 12.40
CA ASP A 258 8.24 -19.66 11.62
C ASP A 258 9.73 -19.82 11.98
N GLY A 259 10.06 -20.83 12.80
CA GLY A 259 11.43 -21.11 13.28
C GLY A 259 12.02 -20.01 14.16
N ALA A 260 11.20 -19.06 14.62
CA ALA A 260 11.66 -17.91 15.39
C ALA A 260 12.13 -18.32 16.80
N LEU A 261 13.05 -17.54 17.36
CA LEU A 261 13.54 -17.70 18.72
C LEU A 261 13.19 -16.46 19.56
N LEU A 262 13.01 -16.65 20.87
CA LEU A 262 12.92 -15.54 21.82
C LEU A 262 14.31 -15.23 22.36
N ALA A 263 14.78 -13.98 22.22
CA ALA A 263 16.00 -13.51 22.88
C ALA A 263 15.76 -13.25 24.37
N ALA A 264 16.81 -13.18 25.18
CA ALA A 264 16.74 -12.99 26.63
C ALA A 264 16.06 -11.67 27.06
N ASN A 265 16.08 -10.64 26.22
CA ASN A 265 15.36 -9.38 26.40
C ASN A 265 13.90 -9.42 25.90
N GLY A 266 13.44 -10.57 25.41
CA GLY A 266 12.10 -10.78 24.89
C GLY A 266 11.89 -10.36 23.43
N ALA A 267 12.93 -9.95 22.68
CA ALA A 267 12.80 -9.68 21.25
C ALA A 267 12.67 -10.97 20.41
N LEU A 268 11.99 -10.90 19.27
CA LEU A 268 11.76 -12.04 18.36
C LEU A 268 12.89 -12.15 17.33
N VAL A 269 13.77 -13.14 17.46
CA VAL A 269 14.85 -13.42 16.51
C VAL A 269 14.35 -14.27 15.36
N VAL A 270 14.63 -13.85 14.13
CA VAL A 270 14.13 -14.46 12.88
C VAL A 270 15.20 -14.60 11.80
N ARG A 271 14.86 -15.30 10.71
CA ARG A 271 15.69 -15.50 9.51
C ARG A 271 14.91 -15.16 8.24
N SER A 272 15.52 -14.38 7.35
CA SER A 272 14.97 -14.01 6.03
C SER A 272 15.45 -14.91 4.88
N GLY A 273 15.95 -16.11 5.20
CA GLY A 273 16.44 -17.08 4.22
C GLY A 273 17.67 -16.59 3.46
N VAL A 274 17.73 -16.89 2.16
CA VAL A 274 18.87 -16.58 1.28
C VAL A 274 19.04 -15.07 1.06
N LYS A 275 17.96 -14.29 1.09
CA LYS A 275 18.00 -12.84 0.88
C LYS A 275 18.10 -12.14 2.23
N THR A 276 19.31 -11.73 2.62
CA THR A 276 19.59 -10.96 3.85
C THR A 276 19.62 -9.44 3.63
N GLY A 277 19.17 -8.99 2.46
CA GLY A 277 19.10 -7.60 2.03
C GLY A 277 18.18 -7.43 0.82
N ARG A 278 18.06 -6.19 0.32
CA ARG A 278 17.23 -5.85 -0.84
C ARG A 278 17.75 -6.48 -2.13
N SER A 279 16.87 -6.61 -3.13
CA SER A 279 17.17 -7.13 -4.46
C SER A 279 16.89 -6.08 -5.57
N PRO A 280 17.69 -4.99 -5.71
CA PRO A 280 17.35 -3.89 -6.61
C PRO A 280 17.21 -4.28 -8.09
N ARG A 281 18.01 -5.26 -8.55
CA ARG A 281 17.92 -5.79 -9.94
C ARG A 281 16.63 -6.55 -10.23
N ASP A 282 15.91 -6.98 -9.19
CA ASP A 282 14.63 -7.68 -9.26
C ASP A 282 13.43 -6.75 -8.95
N LYS A 283 13.68 -5.43 -8.78
CA LYS A 283 12.63 -4.40 -8.68
C LYS A 283 12.00 -4.15 -10.06
N ARG A 284 10.68 -4.00 -10.12
CA ARG A 284 9.92 -3.80 -11.38
C ARG A 284 8.74 -2.84 -11.19
N VAL A 285 8.47 -1.99 -12.19
CA VAL A 285 7.32 -1.06 -12.20
C VAL A 285 6.53 -1.25 -13.49
N VAL A 286 5.21 -1.39 -13.39
CA VAL A 286 4.31 -1.57 -14.55
C VAL A 286 4.34 -0.34 -15.45
N ASP A 287 4.60 -0.56 -16.74
CA ASP A 287 4.76 0.49 -17.76
C ASP A 287 3.41 0.93 -18.36
N GLU A 288 2.50 1.38 -17.49
CA GLU A 288 1.20 1.89 -17.88
C GLU A 288 1.29 3.35 -18.43
N PRO A 289 0.49 3.73 -19.45
CA PRO A 289 0.54 5.08 -20.04
C PRO A 289 0.31 6.22 -19.03
N ALA A 290 -0.40 5.95 -17.93
CA ALA A 290 -0.71 6.93 -16.88
C ALA A 290 0.50 7.35 -16.03
N VAL A 291 1.53 6.49 -15.89
CA VAL A 291 2.73 6.77 -15.07
C VAL A 291 4.02 6.83 -15.91
N ARG A 292 3.97 6.36 -17.16
CA ARG A 292 5.08 6.42 -18.12
C ARG A 292 5.82 7.76 -18.22
N PRO A 293 5.17 8.96 -18.20
CA PRO A 293 5.89 10.24 -18.25
C PRO A 293 6.50 10.66 -16.91
N ASP A 294 6.00 10.13 -15.79
CA ASP A 294 6.42 10.50 -14.43
C ASP A 294 7.62 9.68 -13.94
N VAL A 295 7.63 8.38 -14.31
CA VAL A 295 8.63 7.41 -13.86
C VAL A 295 9.96 7.61 -14.58
N TRP A 296 11.04 7.76 -13.81
CA TRP A 296 12.42 7.72 -14.26
C TRP A 296 12.85 6.26 -14.53
N TRP A 297 12.57 5.82 -15.74
CA TRP A 297 12.90 4.48 -16.24
C TRP A 297 14.41 4.27 -16.39
N GLY A 298 14.89 3.08 -16.01
CA GLY A 298 16.30 2.68 -16.07
C GLY A 298 16.61 1.60 -15.02
N ASP A 299 17.88 1.44 -14.65
CA ASP A 299 18.34 0.38 -13.72
C ASP A 299 17.70 0.42 -12.31
N VAL A 300 17.07 1.54 -11.95
CA VAL A 300 16.33 1.75 -10.69
C VAL A 300 14.84 1.41 -10.82
N ASN A 301 14.23 1.74 -11.94
CA ASN A 301 12.81 1.50 -12.23
C ASN A 301 12.75 0.77 -13.57
N ILE A 302 12.87 -0.55 -13.50
CA ILE A 302 12.88 -1.45 -14.65
C ILE A 302 11.42 -1.69 -15.06
N ARG A 303 11.12 -1.60 -16.36
CA ARG A 303 9.77 -1.78 -16.92
C ARG A 303 9.21 -3.18 -16.66
N LEU A 304 7.89 -3.27 -16.63
CA LEU A 304 7.13 -4.51 -16.51
C LEU A 304 5.82 -4.40 -17.29
N SER A 305 5.42 -5.44 -18.00
CA SER A 305 4.13 -5.53 -18.66
C SER A 305 3.01 -5.81 -17.66
N GLU A 306 1.81 -5.30 -17.95
CA GLU A 306 0.60 -5.62 -17.19
C GLU A 306 0.35 -7.14 -17.12
N ARG A 307 0.67 -7.85 -18.22
CA ARG A 307 0.55 -9.31 -18.33
C ARG A 307 1.48 -10.03 -17.35
N THR A 308 2.74 -9.63 -17.26
CA THR A 308 3.70 -10.22 -16.32
C THR A 308 3.29 -9.94 -14.87
N PHE A 309 2.92 -8.70 -14.55
CA PHE A 309 2.46 -8.35 -13.21
C PHE A 309 1.22 -9.18 -12.81
N LEU A 310 0.19 -9.26 -13.68
CA LEU A 310 -1.00 -10.08 -13.39
C LEU A 310 -0.65 -11.56 -13.24
N THR A 311 0.32 -12.07 -14.00
CA THR A 311 0.82 -13.45 -13.87
C THR A 311 1.47 -13.69 -12.51
N ASN A 312 2.38 -12.82 -12.07
CA ASN A 312 3.06 -12.98 -10.78
C ASN A 312 2.16 -12.63 -9.58
N ARG A 313 1.25 -11.66 -9.71
CA ARG A 313 0.17 -11.38 -8.77
C ARG A 313 -0.73 -12.61 -8.57
N GLN A 314 -1.15 -13.27 -9.65
CA GLN A 314 -1.97 -14.48 -9.54
C GLN A 314 -1.17 -15.60 -8.86
N ARG A 315 0.09 -15.83 -9.25
CA ARG A 315 0.99 -16.81 -8.59
C ARG A 315 1.20 -16.52 -7.10
N ALA A 316 1.28 -15.26 -6.69
CA ALA A 316 1.34 -14.85 -5.29
C ALA A 316 0.02 -15.14 -4.54
N VAL A 317 -1.13 -14.83 -5.15
CA VAL A 317 -2.46 -15.14 -4.61
C VAL A 317 -2.68 -16.65 -4.48
N ASP A 318 -2.32 -17.45 -5.48
CA ASP A 318 -2.41 -18.91 -5.46
C ASP A 318 -1.52 -19.52 -4.37
N PHE A 319 -0.29 -19.01 -4.22
CA PHE A 319 0.59 -19.42 -3.14
C PHE A 319 0.01 -19.09 -1.75
N LEU A 320 -0.51 -17.87 -1.57
CA LEU A 320 -1.17 -17.43 -0.34
C LEU A 320 -2.40 -18.31 -0.03
N ASN A 321 -3.17 -18.68 -1.05
CA ASN A 321 -4.34 -19.57 -0.94
C ASN A 321 -4.01 -21.02 -0.55
N THR A 322 -2.78 -21.48 -0.77
CA THR A 322 -2.32 -22.79 -0.29
C THR A 322 -1.73 -22.75 1.13
N ARG A 323 -1.67 -21.58 1.78
CA ARG A 323 -1.21 -21.48 3.18
C ARG A 323 -2.34 -21.87 4.14
N PRO A 324 -2.07 -22.59 5.25
CA PRO A 324 -3.09 -22.88 6.26
C PRO A 324 -3.54 -21.63 7.03
N ARG A 325 -2.68 -20.60 7.08
CA ARG A 325 -2.94 -19.30 7.71
C ARG A 325 -2.49 -18.15 6.80
N LEU A 326 -3.18 -17.01 6.94
CA LEU A 326 -2.78 -15.74 6.35
C LEU A 326 -2.76 -14.67 7.43
N TYR A 327 -1.75 -13.81 7.39
CA TYR A 327 -1.63 -12.69 8.31
C TYR A 327 -1.92 -11.41 7.52
N VAL A 328 -2.85 -10.60 8.01
CA VAL A 328 -3.28 -9.36 7.35
C VAL A 328 -3.06 -8.19 8.29
N VAL A 329 -2.41 -7.13 7.81
CA VAL A 329 -2.14 -5.91 8.60
C VAL A 329 -2.65 -4.70 7.84
N ASP A 330 -3.49 -3.91 8.50
CA ASP A 330 -3.93 -2.60 8.02
C ASP A 330 -3.25 -1.50 8.84
N GLY A 331 -2.65 -0.54 8.15
CA GLY A 331 -1.96 0.58 8.76
C GLY A 331 -1.91 1.81 7.85
N PHE A 332 -1.43 2.92 8.39
CA PHE A 332 -1.14 4.11 7.59
C PHE A 332 0.37 4.28 7.38
N ALA A 333 0.74 4.92 6.29
CA ALA A 333 2.09 5.48 6.10
C ALA A 333 1.97 6.99 5.86
N GLY A 334 2.78 7.79 6.56
CA GLY A 334 2.65 9.25 6.66
C GLY A 334 1.84 9.69 7.88
N TRP A 335 2.48 10.41 8.81
CA TRP A 335 1.83 10.92 10.03
C TRP A 335 0.96 12.17 9.83
N ASP A 336 1.04 12.85 8.69
CA ASP A 336 0.11 13.92 8.32
C ASP A 336 -1.17 13.34 7.67
N PRO A 337 -2.36 13.50 8.29
CA PRO A 337 -3.61 12.95 7.75
C PRO A 337 -4.01 13.46 6.36
N ARG A 338 -3.41 14.56 5.87
CA ARG A 338 -3.65 15.11 4.52
C ARG A 338 -2.92 14.32 3.43
N TYR A 339 -1.85 13.62 3.80
CA TYR A 339 -0.95 12.90 2.87
C TYR A 339 -0.81 11.41 3.18
N ARG A 340 -1.40 10.93 4.28
CA ARG A 340 -1.33 9.53 4.68
C ARG A 340 -1.90 8.57 3.63
N LEU A 341 -1.26 7.41 3.50
CA LEU A 341 -1.64 6.31 2.62
C LEU A 341 -2.16 5.13 3.45
N LYS A 342 -3.35 4.61 3.13
CA LYS A 342 -3.84 3.35 3.72
C LYS A 342 -3.17 2.14 3.09
N VAL A 343 -2.36 1.42 3.87
CA VAL A 343 -1.64 0.23 3.44
C VAL A 343 -2.28 -1.01 4.05
N ARG A 344 -2.62 -2.00 3.21
CA ARG A 344 -2.96 -3.37 3.59
C ARG A 344 -1.83 -4.31 3.18
N VAL A 345 -1.35 -5.13 4.11
CA VAL A 345 -0.34 -6.16 3.85
C VAL A 345 -0.99 -7.52 4.03
N ILE A 346 -0.80 -8.42 3.07
CA ILE A 346 -1.25 -9.81 3.10
C ILE A 346 0.00 -10.68 2.98
N CYS A 347 0.32 -11.48 4.00
CA CYS A 347 1.57 -12.23 4.04
C CYS A 347 1.44 -13.65 4.63
N ALA A 348 2.34 -14.53 4.23
CA ALA A 348 2.38 -15.93 4.66
C ALA A 348 3.08 -16.16 6.02
N ARG A 349 3.94 -15.24 6.47
CA ARG A 349 4.75 -15.40 7.70
C ARG A 349 4.29 -14.44 8.82
N PRO A 350 4.16 -14.90 10.08
CA PRO A 350 3.73 -14.06 11.19
C PRO A 350 4.71 -12.92 11.50
N TYR A 351 6.01 -13.11 11.30
CA TYR A 351 6.98 -12.03 11.55
C TYR A 351 6.90 -10.88 10.51
N HIS A 352 6.48 -11.15 9.27
CA HIS A 352 6.24 -10.10 8.27
C HIS A 352 5.06 -9.21 8.67
N ALA A 353 4.00 -9.79 9.23
CA ALA A 353 2.90 -9.04 9.81
C ALA A 353 3.34 -8.25 11.05
N LEU A 354 4.14 -8.85 11.94
CA LEU A 354 4.68 -8.12 13.10
C LEU A 354 5.55 -6.94 12.66
N PHE A 355 6.44 -7.15 11.69
CA PHE A 355 7.26 -6.11 11.09
C PHE A 355 6.41 -4.97 10.50
N MET A 356 5.38 -5.26 9.70
CA MET A 356 4.54 -4.19 9.13
C MET A 356 3.62 -3.55 10.18
N GLN A 357 3.26 -4.24 11.26
CA GLN A 357 2.57 -3.66 12.42
C GLN A 357 3.49 -2.77 13.30
N ILE A 358 4.80 -2.85 13.08
CA ILE A 358 5.82 -1.97 13.67
C ILE A 358 6.10 -0.79 12.74
N MET A 359 6.35 -1.05 11.45
CA MET A 359 6.79 -0.02 10.49
C MET A 359 5.65 0.85 9.97
N LEU A 360 4.40 0.37 9.92
CA LEU A 360 3.23 1.20 9.64
C LEU A 360 2.71 1.87 10.91
N ILE A 361 2.13 3.05 10.73
CA ILE A 361 1.41 3.77 11.78
C ILE A 361 0.14 2.96 12.11
N ARG A 362 0.06 2.51 13.36
CA ARG A 362 -1.06 1.70 13.85
C ARG A 362 -2.34 2.55 13.89
N PRO A 363 -3.42 2.18 13.17
CA PRO A 363 -4.68 2.90 13.23
C PRO A 363 -5.31 2.74 14.62
N SER A 364 -6.03 3.78 15.07
CA SER A 364 -6.85 3.70 16.28
C SER A 364 -7.96 2.66 16.14
N ASP A 365 -8.58 2.23 17.25
CA ASP A 365 -9.67 1.24 17.20
C ASP A 365 -10.94 1.75 16.50
N GLU A 366 -11.03 3.05 16.20
CA GLU A 366 -12.04 3.65 15.32
C GLU A 366 -11.63 3.54 13.86
N GLU A 367 -10.44 4.03 13.50
CA GLU A 367 -9.90 3.92 12.14
C GLU A 367 -9.70 2.46 11.67
N ARG A 368 -9.63 1.49 12.60
CA ARG A 368 -9.68 0.04 12.30
C ARG A 368 -11.05 -0.45 11.87
N ARG A 369 -12.13 0.09 12.42
CA ARG A 369 -13.52 -0.25 12.02
C ARG A 369 -13.82 0.37 10.66
N ASP A 370 -13.42 1.63 10.49
CA ASP A 370 -13.79 2.48 9.37
C ASP A 370 -12.67 2.62 8.31
N PHE A 371 -11.69 1.71 8.31
CA PHE A 371 -10.52 1.71 7.39
C PHE A 371 -10.94 1.69 5.91
N GLY A 372 -11.99 0.92 5.59
CA GLY A 372 -12.52 0.75 4.25
C GLY A 372 -11.53 0.09 3.28
N THR A 373 -11.55 0.52 2.02
CA THR A 373 -10.63 0.07 0.97
C THR A 373 -9.22 0.62 1.22
N PRO A 374 -8.16 -0.20 1.15
CA PRO A 374 -6.78 0.28 1.17
C PRO A 374 -6.45 1.05 -0.13
N GLU A 375 -5.44 1.92 -0.06
CA GLU A 375 -4.86 2.64 -1.21
C GLU A 375 -3.58 1.97 -1.72
N LEU A 376 -2.95 1.11 -0.90
CA LEU A 376 -1.87 0.21 -1.30
C LEU A 376 -2.12 -1.18 -0.71
N THR A 377 -2.13 -2.22 -1.55
CA THR A 377 -2.18 -3.63 -1.13
C THR A 377 -0.87 -4.35 -1.48
N ILE A 378 -0.21 -4.90 -0.47
CA ILE A 378 1.04 -5.65 -0.61
C ILE A 378 0.76 -7.16 -0.48
N TYR A 379 0.97 -7.89 -1.57
CA TYR A 379 0.91 -9.35 -1.64
C TYR A 379 2.30 -9.93 -1.38
N ASN A 380 2.65 -10.15 -0.11
CA ASN A 380 3.92 -10.76 0.27
C ASN A 380 3.82 -12.29 0.27
N ALA A 381 4.12 -12.85 -0.89
CA ALA A 381 4.33 -14.27 -1.13
C ALA A 381 5.83 -14.60 -1.21
N GLY A 382 6.69 -13.91 -0.45
CA GLY A 382 8.15 -13.96 -0.57
C GLY A 382 8.80 -15.35 -0.43
N GLN A 383 8.12 -16.29 0.22
CA GLN A 383 8.49 -17.72 0.29
C GLN A 383 8.34 -18.48 -1.04
N PHE A 384 7.66 -17.91 -2.04
CA PHE A 384 7.40 -18.52 -3.34
C PHE A 384 8.25 -17.85 -4.42
N PRO A 385 9.03 -18.60 -5.21
CA PRO A 385 9.91 -18.00 -6.20
C PRO A 385 9.14 -17.37 -7.38
N ALA A 386 9.66 -16.25 -7.88
CA ALA A 386 9.39 -15.80 -9.23
C ALA A 386 9.82 -16.89 -10.23
N ASN A 387 9.15 -16.95 -11.38
CA ASN A 387 9.52 -17.88 -12.44
C ASN A 387 10.54 -17.19 -13.37
N PRO A 388 11.82 -17.64 -13.43
CA PRO A 388 12.81 -17.01 -14.32
C PRO A 388 12.53 -17.24 -15.81
N TYR A 389 11.54 -18.10 -16.15
CA TYR A 389 11.03 -18.29 -17.52
C TYR A 389 9.77 -17.47 -17.81
N THR A 390 9.30 -16.64 -16.87
CA THR A 390 8.31 -15.61 -17.14
C THR A 390 9.03 -14.39 -17.72
N GLU A 391 8.40 -13.73 -18.68
CA GLU A 391 8.93 -12.53 -19.34
C GLU A 391 9.37 -11.47 -18.32
N GLU A 392 10.39 -10.68 -18.65
CA GLU A 392 10.90 -9.55 -17.84
C GLU A 392 11.51 -9.94 -16.46
N MET A 393 11.48 -11.21 -16.06
CA MET A 393 12.08 -11.72 -14.81
C MET A 393 13.59 -11.95 -14.95
N SER A 394 14.37 -11.44 -13.98
CA SER A 394 15.83 -11.58 -13.93
C SER A 394 16.33 -12.74 -13.06
N SER A 395 15.49 -13.26 -12.17
CA SER A 395 15.88 -14.30 -11.22
C SER A 395 14.65 -15.04 -10.65
N THR A 396 14.86 -15.84 -9.60
CA THR A 396 13.78 -16.41 -8.77
C THR A 396 13.18 -15.42 -7.78
N THR A 397 13.64 -14.16 -7.75
CA THR A 397 13.06 -13.05 -6.96
C THR A 397 12.32 -12.07 -7.87
N SER A 398 11.24 -11.45 -7.37
CA SER A 398 10.63 -10.28 -8.00
C SER A 398 9.98 -9.37 -6.96
N VAL A 399 10.10 -8.05 -7.15
CA VAL A 399 9.52 -7.01 -6.28
C VAL A 399 8.84 -5.97 -7.17
N GLU A 400 7.53 -6.10 -7.34
CA GLU A 400 6.76 -5.50 -8.44
C GLU A 400 5.78 -4.44 -7.94
N PHE A 401 5.60 -3.35 -8.69
CA PHE A 401 4.69 -2.26 -8.39
C PHE A 401 3.76 -1.92 -9.57
N TRP A 402 2.45 -1.87 -9.33
CA TRP A 402 1.49 -1.20 -10.22
C TRP A 402 0.97 0.05 -9.49
N LEU A 403 1.47 1.21 -9.91
CA LEU A 403 1.33 2.46 -9.17
C LEU A 403 -0.10 3.03 -9.22
N SER A 404 -0.78 3.03 -10.38
CA SER A 404 -2.16 3.54 -10.46
C SER A 404 -3.18 2.69 -9.69
N ARG A 405 -2.95 1.37 -9.62
CA ARG A 405 -3.82 0.39 -8.93
C ARG A 405 -3.57 0.31 -7.42
N GLY A 406 -2.42 0.82 -6.95
CA GLY A 406 -2.01 0.63 -5.57
C GLY A 406 -1.75 -0.84 -5.23
N GLU A 407 -1.07 -1.58 -6.11
CA GLU A 407 -0.74 -3.00 -5.87
C GLU A 407 0.77 -3.25 -5.89
N MET A 408 1.26 -4.04 -4.94
CA MET A 408 2.65 -4.48 -4.85
C MET A 408 2.72 -6.00 -4.67
N VAL A 409 3.64 -6.67 -5.36
CA VAL A 409 3.85 -8.13 -5.27
C VAL A 409 5.29 -8.42 -4.86
N ILE A 410 5.48 -9.35 -3.93
CA ILE A 410 6.80 -9.83 -3.51
C ILE A 410 6.87 -11.35 -3.68
N LEU A 411 7.87 -11.81 -4.43
CA LEU A 411 8.19 -13.22 -4.69
C LEU A 411 9.68 -13.48 -4.49
N GLY A 412 10.02 -14.65 -3.96
CA GLY A 412 11.40 -15.16 -3.85
C GLY A 412 12.38 -14.30 -3.06
N THR A 413 11.88 -13.50 -2.12
CA THR A 413 12.67 -12.79 -1.12
C THR A 413 11.84 -12.67 0.14
N GLU A 414 12.43 -13.04 1.28
CA GLU A 414 11.77 -12.94 2.58
C GLU A 414 12.31 -11.76 3.39
N TYR A 415 13.24 -10.96 2.86
CA TYR A 415 13.80 -9.78 3.55
C TYR A 415 12.71 -8.75 3.85
N ALA A 416 12.44 -8.49 5.12
CA ALA A 416 11.31 -7.67 5.55
C ALA A 416 11.39 -6.23 5.02
N GLY A 417 12.62 -5.70 4.86
CA GLY A 417 12.88 -4.36 4.33
C GLY A 417 12.38 -4.09 2.90
N GLU A 418 12.03 -5.10 2.10
CA GLU A 418 11.38 -4.87 0.80
C GLU A 418 9.97 -4.29 0.99
N MET A 419 9.21 -4.73 1.99
CA MET A 419 7.88 -4.17 2.28
C MET A 419 7.97 -2.71 2.72
N LYS A 420 8.91 -2.37 3.61
CA LYS A 420 9.21 -0.98 4.01
C LYS A 420 9.50 -0.12 2.78
N LYS A 421 10.54 -0.50 2.02
CA LYS A 421 11.00 0.32 0.88
C LYS A 421 10.05 0.28 -0.31
N GLY A 422 9.11 -0.66 -0.35
CA GLY A 422 7.98 -0.63 -1.27
C GLY A 422 6.96 0.45 -0.94
N VAL A 423 6.54 0.56 0.33
CA VAL A 423 5.70 1.69 0.79
C VAL A 423 6.42 3.02 0.53
N PHE A 424 7.72 3.10 0.81
CA PHE A 424 8.52 4.29 0.51
C PHE A 424 8.57 4.60 -1.00
N THR A 425 8.70 3.59 -1.87
CA THR A 425 8.71 3.79 -3.34
C THR A 425 7.37 4.38 -3.81
N VAL A 426 6.25 3.87 -3.30
CA VAL A 426 4.90 4.38 -3.63
C VAL A 426 4.72 5.83 -3.13
N LEU A 427 5.21 6.17 -1.94
CA LEU A 427 5.18 7.56 -1.45
C LEU A 427 6.17 8.49 -2.19
N ASN A 428 7.30 7.96 -2.67
CA ASN A 428 8.21 8.69 -3.56
C ASN A 428 7.59 8.99 -4.93
N TYR A 429 6.53 8.28 -5.35
CA TYR A 429 5.68 8.66 -6.48
C TYR A 429 4.62 9.71 -6.06
N LEU A 430 3.79 9.38 -5.08
CA LEU A 430 2.58 10.15 -4.73
C LEU A 430 2.86 11.51 -4.06
N LEU A 431 3.94 11.66 -3.29
CA LEU A 431 4.23 12.90 -2.57
C LEU A 431 4.72 14.03 -3.51
N PRO A 432 5.69 13.84 -4.42
CA PRO A 432 6.10 14.88 -5.38
C PRO A 432 5.01 15.28 -6.38
N GLN A 433 4.05 14.37 -6.65
CA GLN A 433 2.84 14.67 -7.43
C GLN A 433 1.93 15.68 -6.70
N ARG A 434 1.93 15.66 -5.36
CA ARG A 434 1.15 16.55 -4.47
C ARG A 434 1.97 17.74 -3.93
N GLY A 435 3.16 18.03 -4.50
CA GLY A 435 4.03 19.13 -4.08
C GLY A 435 4.75 18.92 -2.73
N VAL A 436 4.76 17.68 -2.22
CA VAL A 436 5.44 17.30 -0.98
C VAL A 436 6.79 16.67 -1.33
N LEU A 437 7.87 17.18 -0.76
CA LEU A 437 9.19 16.57 -0.94
C LEU A 437 9.27 15.28 -0.12
N SER A 438 9.38 14.13 -0.79
CA SER A 438 9.73 12.86 -0.15
C SER A 438 11.24 12.80 0.11
N MET A 439 11.65 12.36 1.30
CA MET A 439 13.02 12.49 1.80
C MET A 439 13.51 11.20 2.47
N HIS A 440 14.72 10.77 2.11
CA HIS A 440 15.43 9.66 2.75
C HIS A 440 16.39 10.17 3.85
N CYS A 441 15.81 10.69 4.93
CA CYS A 441 16.53 11.35 6.02
C CYS A 441 16.00 10.91 7.39
N ALA A 442 16.83 11.04 8.42
CA ALA A 442 16.34 11.12 9.80
C ALA A 442 15.94 12.57 10.11
N ALA A 443 15.09 12.76 11.12
CA ALA A 443 14.73 14.10 11.59
C ALA A 443 14.55 14.13 13.11
N ASN A 444 14.92 15.25 13.74
CA ASN A 444 14.67 15.50 15.15
C ASN A 444 14.33 16.98 15.43
N GLU A 445 13.70 17.23 16.58
CA GLU A 445 13.21 18.53 17.02
C GLU A 445 13.84 18.93 18.36
N GLY A 446 14.40 20.13 18.45
CA GLY A 446 14.90 20.67 19.71
C GLY A 446 13.79 21.08 20.67
N LEU A 447 14.14 21.38 21.92
CA LEU A 447 13.15 21.80 22.93
C LEU A 447 12.39 23.07 22.51
N ALA A 448 13.02 23.95 21.73
CA ALA A 448 12.44 25.18 21.18
C ALA A 448 11.58 24.97 19.92
N GLY A 449 11.41 23.74 19.43
CA GLY A 449 10.67 23.44 18.20
C GLY A 449 11.49 23.57 16.91
N ASP A 450 12.79 23.85 17.01
CA ASP A 450 13.70 23.89 15.86
C ASP A 450 13.91 22.48 15.28
N VAL A 451 13.64 22.29 13.99
CA VAL A 451 13.75 21.00 13.32
C VAL A 451 15.07 20.89 12.55
N THR A 452 15.69 19.71 12.59
CA THR A 452 16.90 19.37 11.81
C THR A 452 16.70 18.09 11.01
N LEU A 453 17.05 18.13 9.72
CA LEU A 453 17.07 16.98 8.82
C LEU A 453 18.49 16.42 8.65
N PHE A 454 18.63 15.10 8.61
CA PHE A 454 19.90 14.39 8.43
C PHE A 454 19.79 13.43 7.24
N PHE A 455 20.31 13.83 6.08
CA PHE A 455 20.44 12.98 4.90
C PHE A 455 21.75 12.20 4.96
N GLY A 456 21.76 10.96 4.47
CA GLY A 456 22.96 10.13 4.47
C GLY A 456 22.67 8.67 4.13
N LEU A 457 23.63 8.00 3.51
CA LEU A 457 23.55 6.56 3.23
C LEU A 457 23.85 5.73 4.48
N SER A 458 23.59 4.42 4.44
CA SER A 458 23.93 3.52 5.54
C SER A 458 25.43 3.59 5.87
N GLY A 459 25.79 3.81 7.14
CA GLY A 459 27.19 3.94 7.59
C GLY A 459 27.72 5.38 7.74
N THR A 460 27.00 6.39 7.23
CA THR A 460 27.32 7.83 7.34
C THR A 460 26.94 8.47 8.70
N GLY A 461 26.65 7.65 9.72
CA GLY A 461 26.30 8.14 11.06
C GLY A 461 24.87 8.69 11.23
N LYS A 462 24.02 8.71 10.19
CA LYS A 462 22.63 9.25 10.20
C LYS A 462 21.85 8.97 11.49
N THR A 463 21.66 7.69 11.83
CA THR A 463 20.90 7.26 13.03
C THR A 463 21.62 7.61 14.34
N THR A 464 22.96 7.57 14.35
CA THR A 464 23.79 7.88 15.53
C THR A 464 23.79 9.38 15.87
N LEU A 465 23.68 10.25 14.85
CA LEU A 465 23.68 11.71 14.98
C LEU A 465 22.26 12.29 15.13
N SER A 466 21.21 11.63 14.61
CA SER A 466 19.83 12.00 14.91
C SER A 466 19.39 11.58 16.33
N ALA A 467 20.01 10.55 16.89
CA ALA A 467 19.91 10.16 18.30
C ALA A 467 20.72 11.12 19.20
N ASP A 468 20.11 12.27 19.48
CA ASP A 468 20.59 13.31 20.38
C ASP A 468 19.68 13.38 21.62
N ARG A 469 20.24 13.22 22.82
CA ARG A 469 19.50 13.21 24.10
C ARG A 469 18.82 14.55 24.41
N GLY A 470 19.26 15.65 23.81
CA GLY A 470 18.64 16.98 23.96
C GLY A 470 17.46 17.24 23.03
N ARG A 471 17.11 16.29 22.14
CA ARG A 471 16.18 16.50 21.03
C ARG A 471 15.19 15.33 20.91
N ARG A 472 14.01 15.60 20.39
CA ARG A 472 12.96 14.60 20.15
C ARG A 472 13.09 14.02 18.75
N LEU A 473 13.33 12.71 18.63
CA LEU A 473 13.33 11.98 17.36
C LEU A 473 11.94 12.05 16.71
N ILE A 474 11.89 12.40 15.43
CA ILE A 474 10.67 12.36 14.60
C ILE A 474 10.64 11.07 13.78
N GLY A 475 11.80 10.63 13.27
CA GLY A 475 12.00 9.38 12.54
C GLY A 475 13.47 9.16 12.16
N ASP A 476 13.85 7.93 11.81
CA ASP A 476 15.24 7.53 11.52
C ASP A 476 15.61 7.45 10.03
N ASP A 477 14.64 7.40 9.10
CA ASP A 477 14.94 7.02 7.71
C ASP A 477 14.07 7.68 6.61
N GLU A 478 12.78 7.96 6.85
CA GLU A 478 11.81 8.36 5.79
C GLU A 478 10.83 9.46 6.23
N HIS A 479 10.80 10.59 5.50
CA HIS A 479 9.96 11.76 5.83
C HIS A 479 9.35 12.42 4.59
N GLY A 480 8.25 13.16 4.77
CA GLY A 480 7.73 14.14 3.81
C GLY A 480 7.88 15.57 4.33
N TRP A 481 8.21 16.55 3.47
CA TRP A 481 8.19 17.99 3.76
C TRP A 481 7.11 18.68 2.92
N SER A 482 6.08 19.14 3.62
CA SER A 482 4.88 19.78 3.10
C SER A 482 4.88 21.31 3.28
N ASP A 483 3.78 21.94 2.90
CA ASP A 483 3.44 23.33 3.18
C ASP A 483 3.35 23.71 4.67
N GLN A 484 3.13 22.75 5.59
CA GLN A 484 2.98 22.99 7.04
C GLN A 484 4.18 22.54 7.89
N GLY A 485 5.20 21.94 7.28
CA GLY A 485 6.32 21.33 7.98
C GLY A 485 6.57 19.88 7.54
N ILE A 486 7.21 19.09 8.40
CA ILE A 486 7.58 17.71 8.10
C ILE A 486 6.74 16.67 8.83
N PHE A 487 6.66 15.47 8.26
CA PHE A 487 6.07 14.30 8.88
C PHE A 487 6.91 13.05 8.61
N ASN A 488 7.03 12.16 9.59
CA ASN A 488 7.58 10.82 9.39
C ASN A 488 6.61 9.99 8.52
N ILE A 489 7.15 9.10 7.70
CA ILE A 489 6.38 8.12 6.92
C ILE A 489 6.01 6.88 7.75
N GLU A 490 6.79 6.57 8.79
CA GLU A 490 6.82 5.27 9.47
C GLU A 490 6.29 5.31 10.92
N GLY A 491 5.74 4.18 11.39
CA GLY A 491 5.34 3.95 12.78
C GLY A 491 6.45 3.39 13.70
N GLY A 492 7.62 3.10 13.13
CA GLY A 492 8.74 2.40 13.77
C GLY A 492 10.07 2.70 13.09
N CYS A 493 11.14 2.14 13.64
CA CYS A 493 12.51 2.26 13.12
C CYS A 493 13.04 0.88 12.69
N TYR A 494 13.98 0.86 11.73
CA TYR A 494 14.56 -0.38 11.18
C TYR A 494 16.10 -0.33 11.20
N ALA A 495 16.65 -0.12 12.39
CA ALA A 495 18.07 0.11 12.64
C ALA A 495 18.95 -1.10 12.23
N LYS A 496 20.19 -0.82 11.84
CA LYS A 496 21.25 -1.85 11.78
C LYS A 496 21.67 -2.24 13.20
N CYS A 497 22.04 -3.50 13.39
CA CYS A 497 22.43 -4.06 14.68
C CYS A 497 23.90 -4.48 14.79
N LEU A 498 24.64 -4.54 13.70
CA LEU A 498 26.06 -4.91 13.73
C LEU A 498 26.88 -3.83 14.48
N GLY A 499 27.61 -4.24 15.51
CA GLY A 499 28.37 -3.38 16.41
C GLY A 499 27.55 -2.69 17.51
N LEU A 500 26.23 -2.95 17.59
CA LEU A 500 25.34 -2.27 18.53
C LEU A 500 25.71 -2.55 19.99
N SER A 501 25.88 -1.50 20.79
CA SER A 501 26.27 -1.61 22.21
C SER A 501 25.44 -0.67 23.11
N PRO A 502 25.24 -1.00 24.39
CA PRO A 502 24.54 -0.12 25.32
C PRO A 502 25.34 1.17 25.65
N GLN A 503 26.64 1.22 25.32
CA GLN A 503 27.47 2.41 25.46
C GLN A 503 27.40 3.33 24.23
N GLY A 504 27.39 2.78 23.02
CA GLY A 504 27.35 3.54 21.76
C GLY A 504 25.96 4.12 21.47
N GLU A 505 24.94 3.28 21.47
CA GLU A 505 23.56 3.62 21.07
C GLU A 505 22.53 3.17 22.13
N PRO A 506 22.60 3.69 23.37
CA PRO A 506 21.78 3.22 24.49
C PRO A 506 20.28 3.22 24.22
N GLU A 507 19.73 4.22 23.52
CA GLU A 507 18.29 4.30 23.23
C GLU A 507 17.84 3.22 22.23
N ILE A 508 18.68 2.89 21.24
CA ILE A 508 18.42 1.81 20.28
C ILE A 508 18.53 0.46 20.98
N TYR A 509 19.58 0.26 21.79
CA TYR A 509 19.77 -0.98 22.55
C TYR A 509 18.61 -1.23 23.53
N GLN A 510 18.12 -0.20 24.24
CA GLN A 510 16.96 -0.29 25.15
C GLN A 510 15.63 -0.49 24.42
N ALA A 511 15.54 -0.11 23.14
CA ALA A 511 14.39 -0.41 22.28
C ALA A 511 14.37 -1.89 21.81
N ILE A 512 15.40 -2.69 22.05
CA ILE A 512 15.39 -4.13 21.74
C ILE A 512 14.82 -4.92 22.93
N ARG A 513 13.51 -5.19 22.86
CA ARG A 513 12.73 -5.87 23.90
C ARG A 513 11.50 -6.57 23.31
N PHE A 514 10.60 -7.09 24.14
CA PHE A 514 9.31 -7.59 23.67
C PHE A 514 8.54 -6.55 22.83
N GLY A 515 8.13 -6.96 21.64
CA GLY A 515 7.58 -6.09 20.60
C GLY A 515 8.56 -5.78 19.45
N THR A 516 9.84 -6.09 19.61
CA THR A 516 10.90 -5.88 18.59
C THR A 516 11.13 -7.17 17.78
N VAL A 517 11.44 -7.03 16.49
CA VAL A 517 11.92 -8.11 15.61
C VAL A 517 13.41 -7.94 15.37
N LEU A 518 14.18 -9.01 15.53
CA LEU A 518 15.62 -9.07 15.24
C LEU A 518 15.87 -9.97 14.03
N GLU A 519 16.15 -9.37 12.89
CA GLU A 519 16.33 -10.06 11.62
C GLU A 519 17.81 -10.40 11.38
N ASN A 520 18.09 -11.69 11.20
CA ASN A 520 19.40 -12.27 10.87
C ASN A 520 20.53 -12.06 11.91
N VAL A 521 20.25 -11.56 13.13
CA VAL A 521 21.24 -11.57 14.24
C VAL A 521 21.59 -12.98 14.69
N VAL A 522 22.80 -13.20 15.19
CA VAL A 522 23.16 -14.45 15.88
C VAL A 522 22.64 -14.40 17.33
N CYS A 523 22.09 -15.51 17.80
CA CYS A 523 21.49 -15.64 19.12
C CYS A 523 21.83 -17.02 19.65
N ASP A 524 22.45 -17.07 20.83
CA ASP A 524 22.91 -18.32 21.43
C ASP A 524 21.71 -19.22 21.80
N PRO A 525 21.69 -20.50 21.39
CA PRO A 525 20.54 -21.37 21.57
C PRO A 525 20.22 -21.74 23.02
N LEU A 526 21.14 -21.53 23.98
CA LEU A 526 20.96 -21.89 25.38
C LEU A 526 20.60 -20.69 26.25
N SER A 527 21.49 -19.70 26.32
CA SER A 527 21.35 -18.46 27.10
C SER A 527 20.39 -17.44 26.50
N ARG A 528 20.08 -17.56 25.20
CA ARG A 528 19.26 -16.59 24.41
C ARG A 528 19.85 -15.19 24.34
N LEU A 529 21.14 -15.02 24.65
CA LEU A 529 21.86 -13.77 24.42
C LEU A 529 22.08 -13.57 22.91
N VAL A 530 21.96 -12.33 22.46
CA VAL A 530 22.18 -11.92 21.06
C VAL A 530 23.59 -11.39 20.93
N ASP A 531 24.35 -11.95 19.99
CA ASP A 531 25.64 -11.39 19.61
C ASP A 531 25.42 -10.33 18.52
N PHE A 532 25.73 -9.07 18.88
CA PHE A 532 25.66 -7.93 17.96
C PHE A 532 26.97 -7.68 17.20
N SER A 533 28.05 -8.40 17.52
CA SER A 533 29.33 -8.36 16.81
C SER A 533 29.43 -9.43 15.71
N ASP A 534 28.68 -10.52 15.83
CA ASP A 534 28.71 -11.63 14.87
C ASP A 534 27.98 -11.28 13.54
N ALA A 535 28.75 -11.25 12.45
CA ALA A 535 28.29 -11.02 11.08
C ALA A 535 28.19 -12.29 10.20
N SER A 536 28.37 -13.49 10.78
CA SER A 536 28.48 -14.78 10.05
C SER A 536 27.28 -15.10 9.13
N LEU A 537 26.11 -14.52 9.41
CA LEU A 537 24.92 -14.62 8.58
C LEU A 537 24.79 -13.45 7.58
N THR A 538 25.17 -12.24 7.98
CA THR A 538 25.17 -11.01 7.18
C THR A 538 25.74 -9.83 7.97
N GLU A 539 26.35 -8.85 7.28
CA GLU A 539 26.69 -7.53 7.85
C GLU A 539 25.46 -6.57 7.93
N ASN A 540 24.30 -7.02 7.45
CA ASN A 540 23.03 -6.30 7.43
C ASN A 540 22.05 -6.88 8.47
N THR A 541 22.52 -7.18 9.69
CA THR A 541 21.65 -7.53 10.81
C THR A 541 20.78 -6.33 11.20
N ARG A 542 19.52 -6.57 11.61
CA ARG A 542 18.52 -5.51 11.82
C ARG A 542 17.67 -5.68 13.08
N ALA A 543 17.21 -4.55 13.62
CA ALA A 543 16.12 -4.48 14.58
C ALA A 543 14.98 -3.63 14.01
N ALA A 544 13.76 -4.18 13.99
CA ALA A 544 12.54 -3.40 13.77
C ALA A 544 11.80 -3.23 15.10
N TYR A 545 11.63 -1.99 15.56
CA TYR A 545 10.94 -1.67 16.82
C TYR A 545 9.97 -0.48 16.67
N PRO A 546 8.85 -0.44 17.40
CA PRO A 546 7.90 0.68 17.36
C PRO A 546 8.58 1.99 17.80
N ILE A 547 8.23 3.12 17.18
CA ILE A 547 8.97 4.37 17.42
C ILE A 547 8.84 4.86 18.88
N HIS A 548 7.73 4.54 19.53
CA HIS A 548 7.49 4.79 20.96
C HIS A 548 8.30 3.90 21.92
N PHE A 549 9.26 3.11 21.42
CA PHE A 549 10.27 2.45 22.25
C PHE A 549 11.51 3.34 22.47
N ILE A 550 11.74 4.35 21.62
CA ILE A 550 12.69 5.43 21.87
C ILE A 550 12.10 6.37 22.92
N PRO A 551 12.76 6.64 24.06
CA PRO A 551 12.19 7.50 25.11
C PRO A 551 12.01 8.95 24.65
N ASN A 552 12.97 9.47 23.90
CA ASN A 552 13.01 10.84 23.40
C ASN A 552 12.32 10.95 22.02
N VAL A 553 11.10 10.45 21.87
CA VAL A 553 10.32 10.52 20.62
C VAL A 553 9.34 11.70 20.61
N LYS A 554 9.10 12.31 19.44
CA LYS A 554 7.98 13.24 19.23
C LYS A 554 6.75 12.46 18.78
N LEU A 555 5.64 12.56 19.53
CA LEU A 555 4.35 12.00 19.15
C LEU A 555 3.27 13.11 19.15
N PRO A 556 2.49 13.29 18.07
CA PRO A 556 2.62 12.63 16.76
C PRO A 556 3.96 12.97 16.08
N CYS A 557 4.40 12.14 15.14
CA CYS A 557 5.68 12.31 14.43
C CYS A 557 5.57 13.34 13.28
N THR A 558 5.01 14.51 13.58
CA THR A 558 4.91 15.68 12.69
C THR A 558 5.54 16.88 13.39
N ALA A 559 6.21 17.76 12.66
CA ALA A 559 6.88 18.95 13.22
C ALA A 559 6.88 20.11 12.22
N GLY A 560 7.32 21.29 12.66
CA GLY A 560 7.41 22.50 11.82
C GLY A 560 8.48 22.41 10.72
N HIS A 561 8.77 23.56 10.11
CA HIS A 561 9.81 23.63 9.07
C HIS A 561 11.23 23.46 9.64
N PRO A 562 12.11 22.71 8.96
CA PRO A 562 13.53 22.63 9.29
C PRO A 562 14.23 23.99 9.39
N ARG A 563 14.91 24.25 10.51
CA ARG A 563 15.92 25.33 10.61
C ARG A 563 17.22 24.90 9.93
N ASN A 564 17.58 23.62 10.06
CA ASN A 564 18.81 23.05 9.54
C ASN A 564 18.54 21.81 8.67
N LEU A 565 19.35 21.66 7.62
CA LEU A 565 19.44 20.46 6.80
C LEU A 565 20.91 20.06 6.72
N ILE A 566 21.20 18.79 6.99
CA ILE A 566 22.57 18.27 7.10
C ILE A 566 22.74 17.11 6.13
N LEU A 567 23.69 17.26 5.22
CA LEU A 567 24.12 16.24 4.27
C LEU A 567 25.34 15.52 4.86
N LEU A 568 25.14 14.27 5.29
CA LEU A 568 26.21 13.43 5.84
C LEU A 568 26.90 12.67 4.71
N THR A 569 28.20 12.93 4.55
CA THR A 569 29.10 12.15 3.69
C THR A 569 30.07 11.34 4.54
N CYS A 570 30.55 10.22 4.01
CA CYS A 570 31.66 9.45 4.57
C CYS A 570 32.78 9.46 3.52
N ASP A 571 33.54 10.56 3.43
CA ASP A 571 34.65 10.70 2.49
C ASP A 571 35.84 9.83 2.95
N ALA A 572 36.25 8.85 2.14
CA ALA A 572 37.40 7.99 2.43
C ALA A 572 38.70 8.44 1.73
N PHE A 573 38.66 9.52 0.94
CA PHE A 573 39.85 10.19 0.42
C PHE A 573 40.44 11.15 1.46
N GLY A 574 39.63 11.68 2.36
CA GLY A 574 40.09 12.48 3.50
C GLY A 574 40.39 13.94 3.14
N VAL A 575 39.63 14.49 2.19
CA VAL A 575 39.80 15.82 1.61
C VAL A 575 38.62 16.77 1.88
N LEU A 576 37.42 16.27 2.18
CA LEU A 576 36.29 17.12 2.54
C LEU A 576 36.40 17.67 3.98
N PRO A 577 36.06 18.96 4.21
CA PRO A 577 36.08 19.56 5.55
C PRO A 577 35.11 18.87 6.51
N PRO A 578 35.37 18.87 7.83
CA PRO A 578 34.47 18.26 8.82
C PRO A 578 33.06 18.84 8.77
N VAL A 579 32.96 20.15 8.52
CA VAL A 579 31.72 20.89 8.30
C VAL A 579 31.93 22.01 7.29
N ALA A 580 30.95 22.22 6.41
CA ALA A 580 30.82 23.40 5.56
C ALA A 580 29.36 23.86 5.51
N ARG A 581 29.16 25.18 5.42
CA ARG A 581 27.87 25.80 5.10
C ARG A 581 27.68 25.77 3.58
N LEU A 582 26.45 25.49 3.13
CA LEU A 582 26.11 25.36 1.72
C LEU A 582 25.18 26.49 1.28
N THR A 583 25.49 27.12 0.16
CA THR A 583 24.51 27.91 -0.61
C THR A 583 23.44 26.97 -1.20
N THR A 584 22.24 27.49 -1.54
CA THR A 584 21.16 26.67 -2.14
C THR A 584 21.61 25.87 -3.37
N PRO A 585 22.38 26.43 -4.34
CA PRO A 585 22.91 25.66 -5.47
C PRO A 585 23.86 24.53 -5.06
N GLN A 586 24.73 24.76 -4.06
CA GLN A 586 25.62 23.71 -3.53
C GLN A 586 24.82 22.63 -2.78
N ALA A 587 23.77 23.00 -2.05
CA ALA A 587 22.86 22.07 -1.39
C ALA A 587 22.12 21.19 -2.41
N MET A 588 21.58 21.77 -3.49
CA MET A 588 21.00 21.01 -4.61
C MET A 588 22.04 20.08 -5.25
N TYR A 589 23.26 20.57 -5.51
CA TYR A 589 24.32 19.80 -6.13
C TYR A 589 24.69 18.57 -5.28
N HIS A 590 25.10 18.76 -4.02
CA HIS A 590 25.46 17.64 -3.14
C HIS A 590 24.29 16.70 -2.86
N PHE A 591 23.05 17.19 -2.85
CA PHE A 591 21.85 16.36 -2.77
C PHE A 591 21.65 15.48 -4.02
N ILE A 592 21.81 16.02 -5.23
CA ILE A 592 21.76 15.25 -6.48
C ILE A 592 22.94 14.27 -6.58
N SER A 593 24.14 14.63 -6.12
CA SER A 593 25.27 13.69 -6.07
C SER A 593 25.05 12.55 -5.07
N GLY A 594 24.51 12.86 -3.88
CA GLY A 594 24.30 11.89 -2.80
C GLY A 594 25.58 11.12 -2.44
N TYR A 595 26.71 11.85 -2.35
CA TYR A 595 28.05 11.27 -2.28
C TYR A 595 28.38 10.66 -0.91
N THR A 596 29.07 9.52 -0.95
CA THR A 596 29.80 8.89 0.15
C THR A 596 30.89 7.99 -0.44
N ALA A 597 31.83 7.49 0.35
CA ALA A 597 32.64 6.33 -0.04
C ALA A 597 32.07 5.01 0.53
N ARG A 598 32.35 3.91 -0.16
CA ARG A 598 32.41 2.55 0.40
C ARG A 598 33.79 2.28 0.95
N ILE A 599 33.85 1.51 2.02
CA ILE A 599 35.06 1.21 2.79
C ILE A 599 35.45 -0.24 2.53
N ALA A 600 36.76 -0.52 2.45
CA ALA A 600 37.25 -1.88 2.30
C ALA A 600 36.88 -2.73 3.53
N GLY A 601 36.39 -3.95 3.29
CA GLY A 601 36.00 -4.87 4.37
C GLY A 601 34.68 -4.57 5.08
N THR A 602 33.81 -3.70 4.53
CA THR A 602 32.41 -3.55 5.00
C THR A 602 31.35 -3.90 3.93
N GLU A 603 31.81 -4.42 2.78
CA GLU A 603 31.01 -5.08 1.75
C GLU A 603 31.89 -6.13 1.05
N GLN A 604 31.29 -7.28 0.67
CA GLN A 604 32.02 -8.39 0.06
C GLN A 604 32.66 -8.01 -1.29
N GLY A 605 33.99 -7.99 -1.33
CA GLY A 605 34.79 -7.77 -2.55
C GLY A 605 35.48 -6.40 -2.64
N VAL A 606 35.14 -5.44 -1.78
CA VAL A 606 35.78 -4.11 -1.76
C VAL A 606 37.13 -4.17 -1.02
N ARG A 607 38.23 -3.90 -1.74
CA ARG A 607 39.61 -3.87 -1.20
C ARG A 607 40.21 -2.46 -1.04
N GLU A 608 39.71 -1.51 -1.81
CA GLU A 608 40.14 -0.11 -1.81
C GLU A 608 38.90 0.79 -1.70
N PRO A 609 39.01 2.04 -1.22
CA PRO A 609 37.86 2.93 -1.12
C PRO A 609 37.25 3.25 -2.48
N GLN A 610 35.93 3.19 -2.58
CA GLN A 610 35.22 3.48 -3.83
C GLN A 610 34.23 4.62 -3.60
N ALA A 611 34.30 5.65 -4.44
CA ALA A 611 33.29 6.71 -4.46
C ALA A 611 31.94 6.12 -4.89
N VAL A 612 30.88 6.46 -4.15
CA VAL A 612 29.51 6.02 -4.41
C VAL A 612 28.60 7.23 -4.45
N PHE A 613 27.84 7.31 -5.52
CA PHE A 613 26.83 8.34 -5.76
C PHE A 613 25.45 7.69 -5.70
N SER A 614 24.54 8.28 -4.95
CA SER A 614 23.18 7.76 -4.76
C SER A 614 22.24 8.95 -4.64
N ALA A 615 21.81 9.47 -5.79
CA ALA A 615 21.05 10.70 -5.90
C ALA A 615 19.93 10.85 -4.87
N CYS A 616 19.75 12.07 -4.36
CA CYS A 616 18.85 12.43 -3.26
C CYS A 616 19.11 11.64 -1.96
N TYR A 617 20.34 11.12 -1.80
CA TYR A 617 20.73 10.13 -0.79
C TYR A 617 19.86 8.84 -0.79
N GLY A 618 19.17 8.54 -1.89
CA GLY A 618 18.07 7.57 -1.91
C GLY A 618 17.77 6.90 -3.26
N ALA A 619 18.67 7.00 -4.25
CA ALA A 619 18.45 6.66 -5.66
C ALA A 619 17.56 5.43 -5.92
N ALA A 620 17.82 4.28 -5.26
CA ALA A 620 17.08 3.04 -5.46
C ALA A 620 15.57 3.10 -5.17
N PHE A 621 15.10 4.14 -4.47
CA PHE A 621 13.71 4.35 -4.06
C PHE A 621 13.02 5.51 -4.81
N LEU A 622 13.77 6.29 -5.60
CA LEU A 622 13.22 7.39 -6.37
C LEU A 622 12.35 6.85 -7.52
N VAL A 623 11.22 7.50 -7.74
CA VAL A 623 10.32 7.20 -8.86
C VAL A 623 10.42 8.29 -9.92
N TRP A 624 10.42 9.57 -9.53
CA TRP A 624 10.68 10.68 -10.45
C TRP A 624 12.17 10.82 -10.76
N HIS A 625 12.51 11.62 -11.77
CA HIS A 625 13.91 11.98 -12.03
C HIS A 625 14.49 12.80 -10.85
N PRO A 626 15.77 12.63 -10.44
CA PRO A 626 16.34 13.29 -9.27
C PRO A 626 16.17 14.81 -9.22
N THR A 627 16.14 15.49 -10.38
CA THR A 627 15.89 16.94 -10.46
C THR A 627 14.57 17.34 -9.83
N ARG A 628 13.51 16.53 -9.93
CA ARG A 628 12.19 16.84 -9.35
C ARG A 628 12.24 16.96 -7.83
N TYR A 629 13.04 16.13 -7.17
CA TYR A 629 13.26 16.20 -5.72
C TYR A 629 14.19 17.36 -5.36
N ALA A 630 15.16 17.70 -6.21
CA ALA A 630 16.06 18.84 -5.98
C ALA A 630 15.39 20.20 -6.19
N GLU A 631 14.47 20.32 -7.15
CA GLU A 631 13.61 21.50 -7.36
C GLU A 631 12.73 21.74 -6.14
N LEU A 632 11.99 20.71 -5.69
CA LEU A 632 11.21 20.74 -4.46
C LEU A 632 12.07 21.05 -3.22
N LEU A 633 13.33 20.57 -3.17
CA LEU A 633 14.25 20.93 -2.08
C LEU A 633 14.63 22.41 -2.12
N ALA A 634 14.95 22.96 -3.30
CA ALA A 634 15.32 24.37 -3.44
C ALA A 634 14.17 25.30 -3.06
N GLU A 635 12.94 25.00 -3.50
CA GLU A 635 11.71 25.70 -3.10
C GLU A 635 11.58 25.75 -1.57
N ARG A 636 11.77 24.60 -0.91
CA ARG A 636 11.63 24.48 0.55
C ARG A 636 12.76 25.18 1.32
N LEU A 637 14.01 25.09 0.86
CA LEU A 637 15.14 25.81 1.46
C LEU A 637 14.93 27.33 1.42
N VAL A 638 14.52 27.86 0.25
CA VAL A 638 14.30 29.30 0.06
C VAL A 638 13.07 29.80 0.82
N ALA A 639 11.93 29.09 0.73
CA ALA A 639 10.67 29.53 1.35
C ALA A 639 10.71 29.56 2.89
N HIS A 640 11.64 28.82 3.52
CA HIS A 640 11.71 28.67 4.97
C HIS A 640 13.04 29.14 5.59
N GLY A 641 13.99 29.64 4.78
CA GLY A 641 15.31 30.10 5.24
C GLY A 641 16.17 28.99 5.86
N THR A 642 15.90 27.73 5.52
CA THR A 642 16.58 26.55 6.08
C THR A 642 18.05 26.55 5.69
N ARG A 643 18.95 26.42 6.67
CA ARG A 643 20.39 26.40 6.43
C ARG A 643 20.86 25.01 6.09
N ALA A 644 21.58 24.88 4.97
CA ALA A 644 22.13 23.62 4.51
C ALA A 644 23.61 23.49 4.91
N TRP A 645 24.00 22.29 5.35
CA TRP A 645 25.34 21.96 5.83
C TRP A 645 25.83 20.66 5.20
N LEU A 646 27.10 20.59 4.82
CA LEU A 646 27.81 19.34 4.49
C LEU A 646 28.66 18.95 5.70
N VAL A 647 28.57 17.70 6.15
CA VAL A 647 29.33 17.20 7.30
C VAL A 647 30.04 15.89 6.96
N ASN A 648 31.36 15.86 7.13
CA ASN A 648 32.19 14.69 6.85
C ASN A 648 32.30 13.78 8.08
N THR A 649 31.82 12.55 7.92
CA THR A 649 31.86 11.44 8.91
C THR A 649 32.82 10.31 8.49
N GLY A 650 33.59 10.57 7.44
CA GLY A 650 34.62 9.71 6.86
C GLY A 650 35.99 9.96 7.48
N TRP A 651 36.98 10.28 6.67
CA TRP A 651 38.40 10.34 7.04
C TRP A 651 38.98 11.75 7.08
N THR A 652 40.12 11.87 7.75
CA THR A 652 40.93 13.08 7.91
C THR A 652 42.39 12.68 8.17
N GLY A 653 43.34 13.53 7.78
CA GLY A 653 44.78 13.30 7.92
C GLY A 653 45.37 12.24 6.98
N GLY A 654 44.70 11.95 5.88
CA GLY A 654 45.08 10.93 4.89
C GLY A 654 43.87 10.20 4.32
N THR A 655 44.10 9.42 3.27
CA THR A 655 43.14 8.45 2.73
C THR A 655 42.86 7.33 3.74
N TYR A 656 41.80 6.55 3.52
CA TYR A 656 41.60 5.29 4.24
C TYR A 656 42.87 4.41 4.22
N GLY A 657 43.29 3.95 5.40
CA GLY A 657 44.52 3.16 5.59
C GLY A 657 45.76 3.99 5.91
N THR A 658 45.76 5.30 5.67
CA THR A 658 46.83 6.23 6.09
C THR A 658 46.33 7.24 7.12
N GLY A 659 45.21 7.91 6.82
CA GLY A 659 44.49 8.79 7.72
C GLY A 659 43.55 8.04 8.68
N ARG A 660 42.90 8.81 9.55
CA ARG A 660 41.99 8.30 10.60
C ARG A 660 40.53 8.67 10.30
N ARG A 661 39.59 7.86 10.76
CA ARG A 661 38.17 8.22 10.71
C ARG A 661 37.91 9.42 11.64
N MET A 662 37.02 10.33 11.23
CA MET A 662 36.57 11.48 11.99
C MET A 662 36.05 11.02 13.37
N PRO A 663 36.57 11.55 14.49
CA PRO A 663 36.12 11.13 15.81
C PRO A 663 34.64 11.46 16.03
N LEU A 664 33.85 10.51 16.53
CA LEU A 664 32.40 10.71 16.75
C LEU A 664 32.11 11.91 17.69
N GLY A 665 33.01 12.21 18.63
CA GLY A 665 32.91 13.40 19.47
C GLY A 665 33.03 14.72 18.69
N VAL A 666 33.87 14.78 17.66
CA VAL A 666 33.99 15.94 16.77
C VAL A 666 32.73 16.09 15.93
N SER A 667 32.21 14.98 15.37
CA SER A 667 30.94 15.01 14.65
C SER A 667 29.77 15.43 15.54
N ARG A 668 29.70 14.97 16.81
CA ARG A 668 28.67 15.44 17.75
C ARG A 668 28.81 16.94 18.07
N ALA A 669 30.02 17.42 18.37
CA ALA A 669 30.27 18.85 18.62
C ALA A 669 29.86 19.75 17.44
N ILE A 670 30.11 19.31 16.20
CA ILE A 670 29.64 19.99 14.98
C ILE A 670 28.10 20.08 14.94
N ILE A 671 27.41 18.95 15.18
CA ILE A 671 25.95 18.90 15.19
C ILE A 671 25.36 19.76 16.32
N GLU A 672 25.96 19.74 17.51
CA GLU A 672 25.60 20.58 18.65
C GLU A 672 25.79 22.07 18.33
N ALA A 673 26.88 22.45 17.67
CA ALA A 673 27.12 23.83 17.22
C ALA A 673 26.11 24.29 16.14
N VAL A 674 25.72 23.41 15.22
CA VAL A 674 24.66 23.67 14.22
C VAL A 674 23.28 23.83 14.89
N HIS A 675 22.96 23.01 15.89
CA HIS A 675 21.71 23.13 16.66
C HIS A 675 21.67 24.45 17.47
N ALA A 676 22.78 24.79 18.15
CA ALA A 676 22.92 26.04 18.89
C ALA A 676 22.86 27.29 17.99
N GLY A 677 23.13 27.16 16.69
CA GLY A 677 23.38 28.30 15.80
C GLY A 677 24.76 28.94 15.99
N ALA A 678 25.67 28.26 16.70
CA ALA A 678 27.02 28.76 16.97
C ALA A 678 27.91 28.85 15.72
N LEU A 679 27.43 28.35 14.56
CA LEU A 679 28.07 28.49 13.25
C LEU A 679 27.31 29.48 12.33
N ASP A 680 26.26 30.14 12.80
CA ASP A 680 25.41 31.02 11.99
C ASP A 680 26.19 32.27 11.52
N GLU A 681 26.97 32.88 12.43
CA GLU A 681 27.65 34.16 12.26
C GLU A 681 29.20 34.06 12.35
N VAL A 682 29.73 32.84 12.44
CA VAL A 682 31.20 32.61 12.47
C VAL A 682 31.82 32.93 11.11
N ALA A 683 32.99 33.57 11.12
CA ALA A 683 33.76 33.85 9.91
C ALA A 683 34.09 32.54 9.16
N VAL A 684 33.98 32.58 7.83
CA VAL A 684 34.23 31.42 6.96
C VAL A 684 35.45 31.66 6.08
N ARG A 685 36.24 30.60 5.85
CA ARG A 685 37.14 30.53 4.69
C ARG A 685 36.36 29.92 3.53
N VAL A 686 36.62 30.38 2.31
CA VAL A 686 36.21 29.63 1.11
C VAL A 686 37.24 28.52 0.91
N ASP A 687 36.78 27.29 0.73
CA ASP A 687 37.65 26.17 0.40
C ASP A 687 38.15 26.27 -1.05
N PRO A 688 39.47 26.19 -1.31
CA PRO A 688 40.03 26.44 -2.64
C PRO A 688 39.72 25.33 -3.66
N VAL A 689 39.32 24.14 -3.20
CA VAL A 689 38.97 23.00 -4.06
C VAL A 689 37.48 23.04 -4.38
N PHE A 690 36.65 23.10 -3.33
CA PHE A 690 35.21 22.89 -3.45
C PHE A 690 34.37 24.18 -3.45
N GLY A 691 34.97 25.36 -3.28
CA GLY A 691 34.24 26.62 -3.13
C GLY A 691 33.30 26.67 -1.90
N LEU A 692 33.54 25.80 -0.92
CA LEU A 692 32.69 25.60 0.25
C LEU A 692 32.98 26.62 1.35
N GLU A 693 31.95 27.11 2.04
CA GLU A 693 32.12 27.99 3.20
C GLU A 693 32.45 27.18 4.46
N VAL A 694 33.73 27.10 4.82
CA VAL A 694 34.20 26.36 6.00
C VAL A 694 34.39 27.32 7.18
N PRO A 695 33.71 27.11 8.33
CA PRO A 695 33.91 27.94 9.53
C PRO A 695 35.37 27.91 10.00
N VAL A 696 35.94 29.07 10.35
CA VAL A 696 37.32 29.15 10.87
C VAL A 696 37.47 28.64 12.31
N ALA A 697 36.35 28.42 13.00
CA ALA A 697 36.28 27.83 14.34
C ALA A 697 34.94 27.10 14.53
N CYS A 698 34.91 26.10 15.40
CA CYS A 698 33.69 25.42 15.81
C CYS A 698 33.83 24.99 17.30
N PRO A 699 32.87 25.32 18.19
CA PRO A 699 32.96 24.95 19.60
C PRO A 699 33.13 23.44 19.80
N GLY A 700 34.08 23.04 20.64
CA GLY A 700 34.38 21.63 20.90
C GLY A 700 35.18 20.91 19.80
N VAL A 701 35.53 21.59 18.71
CA VAL A 701 36.34 21.03 17.61
C VAL A 701 37.73 21.70 17.58
N PRO A 702 38.83 20.94 17.59
CA PRO A 702 40.17 21.49 17.38
C PRO A 702 40.28 22.15 15.99
N THR A 703 40.76 23.40 15.95
CA THR A 703 40.79 24.23 14.73
C THR A 703 41.57 23.59 13.59
N GLU A 704 42.64 22.83 13.90
CA GLU A 704 43.45 22.12 12.92
C GLU A 704 42.67 21.05 12.14
N LEU A 705 41.53 20.56 12.65
CA LEU A 705 40.67 19.63 11.91
C LEU A 705 39.82 20.34 10.83
N LEU A 706 39.56 21.65 10.97
CA LEU A 706 38.73 22.43 10.05
C LEU A 706 39.44 22.77 8.73
N ASP A 707 40.75 22.52 8.65
CA ASP A 707 41.50 22.46 7.39
C ASP A 707 41.99 21.03 7.12
N PRO A 708 41.31 20.26 6.24
CA PRO A 708 41.76 18.93 5.83
C PRO A 708 43.24 18.90 5.43
N ARG A 709 43.74 19.91 4.72
CA ARG A 709 45.13 19.97 4.26
C ARG A 709 46.12 20.06 5.42
N ALA A 710 45.77 20.77 6.49
CA ALA A 710 46.58 20.87 7.70
C ALA A 710 46.58 19.58 8.54
N THR A 711 45.60 18.68 8.35
CA THR A 711 45.57 17.39 9.07
C THR A 711 46.51 16.34 8.47
N TRP A 712 46.92 16.48 7.22
CA TRP A 712 47.78 15.52 6.52
C TRP A 712 49.24 15.66 6.92
N SER A 713 49.93 14.53 7.13
CA SER A 713 51.37 14.51 7.44
C SER A 713 52.26 15.01 6.30
N ASP A 714 51.77 14.89 5.06
CA ASP A 714 52.37 15.50 3.87
C ASP A 714 51.29 16.31 3.12
N PRO A 715 51.30 17.65 3.23
CA PRO A 715 50.39 18.51 2.48
C PRO A 715 50.59 18.49 0.96
N ALA A 716 51.75 18.06 0.44
CA ALA A 716 51.96 17.90 -0.99
C ALA A 716 51.28 16.62 -1.52
N ALA A 717 51.19 15.56 -0.71
CA ALA A 717 50.38 14.38 -1.01
C ALA A 717 48.87 14.70 -1.02
N TYR A 718 48.41 15.61 -0.16
CA TYR A 718 47.05 16.17 -0.24
C TYR A 718 46.83 16.89 -1.58
N ASP A 719 47.71 17.84 -1.93
CA ASP A 719 47.58 18.63 -3.17
C ASP A 719 47.61 17.74 -4.42
N ALA A 720 48.47 16.72 -4.43
CA ALA A 720 48.56 15.75 -5.52
C ALA A 720 47.30 14.87 -5.64
N LEU A 721 46.72 14.42 -4.53
CA LEU A 721 45.45 13.67 -4.57
C LEU A 721 44.28 14.56 -5.02
N VAL A 722 44.22 15.81 -4.57
CA VAL A 722 43.21 16.78 -5.03
C VAL A 722 43.31 16.95 -6.54
N ALA A 723 44.50 17.23 -7.08
CA ALA A 723 44.71 17.35 -8.53
C ALA A 723 44.36 16.07 -9.32
N GLN A 724 44.53 14.88 -8.71
CA GLN A 724 44.08 13.61 -9.28
C GLN A 724 42.56 13.49 -9.29
N LEU A 725 41.88 13.90 -8.21
CA LEU A 725 40.42 13.86 -8.08
C LEU A 725 39.71 14.92 -8.94
N GLU A 726 40.32 16.10 -9.15
CA GLU A 726 39.85 17.12 -10.11
C GLU A 726 40.09 16.72 -11.58
N SER A 727 41.01 15.79 -11.86
CA SER A 727 41.31 15.35 -13.23
C SER A 727 40.12 14.61 -13.88
N PRO A 728 39.92 14.64 -15.22
CA PRO A 728 38.73 14.08 -15.88
C PRO A 728 38.44 12.56 -15.73
N GLY A 729 39.26 11.82 -14.97
CA GLY A 729 39.00 10.44 -14.55
C GLY A 729 38.68 10.27 -13.05
N GLY A 730 38.67 11.37 -12.29
CA GLY A 730 38.26 11.41 -10.90
C GLY A 730 36.72 11.42 -10.72
N PRO A 731 36.22 11.30 -9.48
CA PRO A 731 34.78 11.17 -9.24
C PRO A 731 34.05 12.51 -9.44
N ASP A 732 32.87 12.53 -10.07
CA ASP A 732 32.17 13.76 -10.53
C ASP A 732 31.96 14.87 -9.48
N VAL A 733 31.97 14.57 -8.17
CA VAL A 733 31.93 15.57 -7.07
C VAL A 733 33.20 16.40 -6.93
N PHE A 734 34.34 15.90 -7.41
CA PHE A 734 35.64 16.56 -7.38
C PHE A 734 35.96 17.24 -8.72
N LEU A 735 35.26 16.90 -9.80
CA LEU A 735 35.41 17.55 -11.11
C LEU A 735 34.81 18.97 -11.18
N VAL A 736 33.98 19.34 -10.21
CA VAL A 736 33.24 20.62 -10.21
C VAL A 736 33.95 21.64 -9.32
N ASN A 737 35.07 22.14 -9.81
CA ASN A 737 35.59 23.43 -9.37
C ASN A 737 34.55 24.51 -9.75
N PHE A 738 34.03 25.27 -8.76
CA PHE A 738 32.83 26.12 -8.87
C PHE A 738 33.04 27.43 -9.66
N SER A 739 33.65 27.33 -10.83
CA SER A 739 33.65 28.40 -11.83
C SER A 739 32.21 28.86 -12.15
N GLY A 740 32.02 30.16 -12.33
CA GLY A 740 30.69 30.79 -12.42
C GLY A 740 29.78 30.29 -13.55
N ALA A 741 30.30 29.51 -14.51
CA ALA A 741 29.52 28.84 -15.55
C ALA A 741 28.59 27.73 -15.01
N VAL A 742 28.96 27.05 -13.91
CA VAL A 742 28.10 26.04 -13.26
C VAL A 742 27.00 26.73 -12.46
N LEU A 743 27.34 27.79 -11.73
CA LEU A 743 26.36 28.55 -10.96
C LEU A 743 25.37 29.33 -11.85
N SER A 744 25.81 29.87 -13.00
CA SER A 744 24.92 30.53 -13.95
C SER A 744 24.01 29.55 -14.71
N SER A 745 24.49 28.34 -15.02
CA SER A 745 23.64 27.28 -15.59
C SER A 745 22.67 26.66 -14.56
N LEU A 746 22.94 26.82 -13.27
CA LEU A 746 22.01 26.59 -12.16
C LEU A 746 21.22 27.85 -11.74
N GLY A 747 21.24 28.92 -12.55
CA GLY A 747 20.39 30.10 -12.38
C GLY A 747 20.79 31.08 -11.26
N ALA A 748 21.90 30.84 -10.54
CA ALA A 748 22.31 31.59 -9.34
C ALA A 748 22.85 33.03 -9.60
N GLY A 749 22.45 33.65 -10.71
CA GLY A 749 22.81 35.02 -11.09
C GLY A 749 21.61 35.91 -11.44
N ALA A 750 20.38 35.45 -11.19
CA ALA A 750 19.16 36.24 -11.36
C ALA A 750 18.39 36.31 -10.04
N GLU A 751 17.93 37.51 -9.68
CA GLU A 751 16.90 37.67 -8.65
C GLU A 751 15.62 36.93 -9.10
N LEU A 752 14.80 36.46 -8.15
CA LEU A 752 13.69 35.53 -8.38
C LEU A 752 12.44 36.20 -9.02
N ALA A 753 12.62 36.78 -10.20
CA ALA A 753 11.61 37.51 -10.96
C ALA A 753 11.65 37.14 -12.47
N GLY A 754 11.29 35.89 -12.79
CA GLY A 754 11.07 35.43 -14.17
C GLY A 754 11.80 34.13 -14.54
N LEU A 755 11.21 32.98 -14.16
CA LEU A 755 11.72 31.66 -14.51
C LEU A 755 10.74 30.90 -15.41
N ASP A 756 11.13 30.69 -16.67
CA ASP A 756 10.57 29.64 -17.53
C ASP A 756 11.54 29.27 -18.69
N GLY A 757 12.23 30.27 -19.25
CA GLY A 757 13.13 30.10 -20.40
C GLY A 757 14.59 29.74 -20.09
N THR A 758 15.25 30.42 -19.15
CA THR A 758 16.71 30.33 -18.93
C THR A 758 17.15 29.05 -18.21
N TRP A 759 16.40 28.62 -17.19
CA TRP A 759 16.66 27.39 -16.40
C TRP A 759 16.86 26.14 -17.29
N ARG A 760 15.97 25.94 -18.26
CA ARG A 760 15.99 24.78 -19.17
C ARG A 760 17.21 24.75 -20.10
N ALA A 761 17.81 25.91 -20.38
CA ALA A 761 19.01 26.01 -21.23
C ALA A 761 20.29 25.62 -20.47
N GLY A 762 20.41 26.06 -19.20
CA GLY A 762 21.55 25.75 -18.35
C GLY A 762 21.74 24.25 -18.11
N GLN A 763 20.64 23.53 -17.87
CA GLN A 763 20.61 22.07 -17.66
C GLN A 763 21.34 21.29 -18.78
N ARG A 764 21.22 21.70 -20.06
CA ARG A 764 21.91 21.04 -21.18
C ARG A 764 23.44 21.14 -21.09
N SER A 765 23.97 22.26 -20.60
CA SER A 765 25.42 22.50 -20.54
C SER A 765 26.11 21.66 -19.47
N LEU A 766 25.45 21.46 -18.33
CA LEU A 766 25.96 20.65 -17.22
C LEU A 766 25.99 19.15 -17.56
N LEU A 767 24.89 18.65 -18.14
CA LEU A 767 24.71 17.24 -18.50
C LEU A 767 25.64 16.77 -19.64
N GLN A 768 26.14 17.68 -20.48
CA GLN A 768 27.12 17.35 -21.54
C GLN A 768 28.57 17.22 -21.03
N ARG A 769 28.87 17.69 -19.81
CA ARG A 769 30.24 17.77 -19.28
C ARG A 769 30.55 16.74 -18.19
N THR A 770 29.57 16.39 -17.36
CA THR A 770 29.69 15.37 -16.30
C THR A 770 29.81 13.96 -16.89
N SER A 771 30.61 13.09 -16.26
CA SER A 771 30.86 11.74 -16.80
C SER A 771 29.64 10.83 -16.66
N LEU A 772 28.82 11.09 -15.63
CA LEU A 772 27.58 10.39 -15.26
C LEU A 772 26.53 10.22 -16.38
N PHE A 773 26.61 10.96 -17.49
CA PHE A 773 25.54 11.02 -18.51
C PHE A 773 25.98 10.64 -19.94
N LYS A 774 27.22 10.17 -20.15
CA LYS A 774 27.70 9.74 -21.48
C LYS A 774 27.19 8.35 -21.85
N GLY A 775 25.95 8.27 -22.35
CA GLY A 775 25.38 7.01 -22.84
C GLY A 775 24.17 7.07 -23.79
N PHE A 776 23.52 8.22 -23.97
CA PHE A 776 22.24 8.30 -24.72
C PHE A 776 22.26 9.27 -25.91
N PRO A 777 21.72 8.88 -27.09
CA PRO A 777 21.63 9.74 -28.26
C PRO A 777 20.46 10.75 -28.13
N PHE A 778 20.80 12.02 -27.92
CA PHE A 778 19.83 13.13 -27.89
C PHE A 778 19.41 13.56 -29.31
N SER A 779 18.61 12.73 -29.98
CA SER A 779 18.17 12.98 -31.36
C SER A 779 16.74 12.54 -31.70
N LEU A 780 15.78 12.79 -30.81
CA LEU A 780 14.34 12.96 -31.14
C LEU A 780 13.61 13.59 -29.93
N ILE A 781 12.38 14.09 -30.15
CA ILE A 781 11.56 14.89 -29.22
C ILE A 781 12.05 16.35 -29.04
N LEU A 782 11.73 17.17 -30.05
CA LEU A 782 11.42 18.59 -29.87
C LEU A 782 10.08 18.87 -30.55
N GLY A 783 9.05 19.18 -29.75
CA GLY A 783 7.72 19.51 -30.28
C GLY A 783 7.68 20.94 -30.81
N ALA A 784 7.69 21.11 -32.13
CA ALA A 784 7.25 22.34 -32.78
C ALA A 784 5.71 22.35 -32.89
N PRO A 785 5.04 23.51 -32.86
CA PRO A 785 3.58 23.58 -32.98
C PRO A 785 3.14 23.18 -34.40
N MET A 786 2.29 22.16 -34.52
CA MET A 786 1.76 21.75 -35.81
C MET A 786 0.61 22.64 -36.27
N THR A 787 0.79 23.28 -37.43
CA THR A 787 -0.29 23.79 -38.26
C THR A 787 -0.43 22.94 -39.53
N SER A 788 -1.57 22.26 -39.67
CA SER A 788 -2.19 21.77 -40.90
C SER A 788 -1.35 20.99 -41.96
N GLU A 789 -1.82 19.76 -42.21
CA GLU A 789 -1.82 19.02 -43.49
C GLU A 789 -0.62 18.13 -43.92
N THR A 790 -0.99 17.10 -44.68
CA THR A 790 -0.20 16.04 -45.34
C THR A 790 0.38 14.94 -44.45
N VAL A 791 -0.09 13.70 -44.67
CA VAL A 791 0.41 12.46 -44.05
C VAL A 791 1.22 11.66 -45.07
N ILE A 792 2.44 11.30 -44.72
CA ILE A 792 3.18 10.17 -45.32
C ILE A 792 3.78 9.37 -44.16
N GLY A 793 3.51 8.06 -44.11
CA GLY A 793 4.04 7.16 -43.08
C GLY A 793 5.18 6.30 -43.60
N LEU A 794 6.02 5.82 -42.68
CA LEU A 794 7.09 4.84 -42.95
C LEU A 794 7.18 3.84 -41.79
N PHE A 795 7.18 2.54 -42.13
CA PHE A 795 7.56 1.44 -41.24
C PHE A 795 9.05 1.14 -41.43
N ILE A 796 9.74 0.76 -40.35
CA ILE A 796 10.92 -0.13 -40.37
C ILE A 796 10.82 -1.05 -39.15
N ASP A 797 11.02 -2.36 -39.35
CA ASP A 797 11.12 -3.37 -38.28
C ASP A 797 12.59 -3.66 -37.92
N ASP A 798 12.83 -3.84 -36.62
CA ASP A 798 13.73 -4.80 -35.94
C ASP A 798 15.23 -5.02 -36.28
N ASP A 799 15.84 -5.74 -35.33
CA ASP A 799 17.17 -6.36 -35.26
C ASP A 799 18.44 -5.48 -35.23
N PHE A 800 19.19 -5.60 -34.12
CA PHE A 800 20.50 -6.30 -34.15
C PHE A 800 20.97 -6.74 -32.75
N SER A 801 21.62 -7.91 -32.68
CA SER A 801 22.36 -8.39 -31.50
C SER A 801 23.89 -8.31 -31.71
N PRO A 802 24.72 -8.35 -30.65
CA PRO A 802 26.06 -7.76 -30.67
C PRO A 802 27.16 -8.62 -31.31
N VAL A 803 28.14 -7.95 -31.92
CA VAL A 803 29.43 -8.52 -32.34
C VAL A 803 30.58 -7.63 -31.84
N SER A 804 31.73 -8.24 -31.56
CA SER A 804 32.89 -7.68 -30.86
C SER A 804 33.60 -6.52 -31.56
N THR A 805 34.10 -5.57 -30.77
CA THR A 805 35.09 -4.56 -31.18
C THR A 805 36.39 -5.16 -31.72
N LEU A 806 36.82 -4.70 -32.88
CA LEU A 806 38.22 -4.78 -33.35
C LEU A 806 38.55 -3.49 -34.10
N ALA A 807 39.77 -2.98 -33.92
CA ALA A 807 40.15 -1.64 -34.38
C ALA A 807 40.55 -1.61 -35.86
N GLY A 808 40.12 -0.57 -36.58
CA GLY A 808 40.50 -0.28 -37.96
C GLY A 808 40.35 1.21 -38.24
N SER A 809 41.32 1.80 -38.96
CA SER A 809 41.31 3.21 -39.35
C SER A 809 40.90 3.36 -40.83
N TYR A 810 40.88 4.60 -41.32
CA TYR A 810 40.37 5.02 -42.64
C TYR A 810 38.84 4.87 -42.81
N GLY A 811 38.15 5.74 -43.54
CA GLY A 811 38.58 6.97 -44.19
C GLY A 811 37.60 7.34 -45.31
N PHE A 812 36.79 8.39 -45.13
CA PHE A 812 35.81 8.80 -46.14
C PHE A 812 36.45 9.66 -47.24
N SER A 813 36.16 9.29 -48.48
CA SER A 813 36.27 10.11 -49.69
C SER A 813 35.05 9.83 -50.57
N ASP A 814 34.60 10.83 -51.31
CA ASP A 814 33.31 10.84 -52.01
C ASP A 814 33.22 9.96 -53.27
N ASP A 815 32.02 10.03 -53.87
CA ASP A 815 31.61 9.68 -55.23
C ASP A 815 30.89 8.33 -55.47
N GLY A 816 29.69 8.46 -56.07
CA GLY A 816 29.00 7.41 -56.83
C GLY A 816 28.87 7.86 -58.30
N PRO A 817 27.82 7.48 -59.06
CA PRO A 817 26.81 6.45 -58.82
C PRO A 817 26.77 5.39 -59.96
N ASN A 818 25.86 4.40 -59.88
CA ASN A 818 25.52 3.41 -60.92
C ASN A 818 26.65 2.39 -61.25
N SER A 819 26.44 1.08 -61.50
CA SER A 819 25.21 0.28 -61.70
C SER A 819 25.49 -1.24 -61.71
N GLN A 820 24.46 -2.07 -61.44
CA GLN A 820 24.40 -3.54 -61.66
C GLN A 820 25.35 -4.37 -60.73
N ILE A 821 25.17 -5.68 -60.44
CA ILE A 821 24.69 -6.82 -61.25
C ILE A 821 23.85 -7.84 -60.43
N VAL A 822 22.64 -8.14 -60.95
CA VAL A 822 21.90 -9.43 -60.99
C VAL A 822 21.37 -10.14 -59.70
N LEU A 823 20.06 -10.45 -59.75
CA LEU A 823 19.32 -11.45 -58.94
C LEU A 823 19.26 -12.81 -59.66
N PRO A 824 18.98 -13.92 -58.94
CA PRO A 824 17.68 -14.57 -59.19
C PRO A 824 17.02 -15.20 -57.95
N GLY A 825 15.68 -15.33 -57.94
CA GLY A 825 14.96 -16.20 -56.98
C GLY A 825 13.62 -15.70 -56.40
N VAL A 826 12.64 -15.36 -57.24
CA VAL A 826 11.28 -14.92 -56.82
C VAL A 826 10.22 -15.69 -57.61
N PRO A 827 9.20 -16.29 -56.95
CA PRO A 827 7.82 -15.75 -56.95
C PRO A 827 7.28 -15.49 -55.52
N ALA A 828 6.45 -14.49 -55.14
CA ALA A 828 5.42 -13.65 -55.81
C ALA A 828 4.17 -14.41 -56.30
N PHE A 829 2.90 -13.95 -56.25
CA PHE A 829 2.12 -12.89 -55.54
C PHE A 829 0.63 -13.39 -55.52
N TYR A 830 -0.48 -12.75 -55.10
CA TYR A 830 -1.01 -11.38 -54.83
C TYR A 830 -1.88 -11.45 -53.53
N LEU A 831 -2.26 -10.42 -52.75
CA LEU A 831 -2.79 -9.04 -52.94
C LEU A 831 -4.25 -8.93 -53.47
N ALA A 832 -5.23 -8.51 -52.62
CA ALA A 832 -6.34 -7.58 -52.98
C ALA A 832 -7.37 -7.28 -51.83
N SER A 833 -7.62 -5.98 -51.64
CA SER A 833 -8.66 -5.22 -50.90
C SER A 833 -10.12 -5.73 -50.70
N ALA A 834 -10.63 -5.64 -49.45
CA ALA A 834 -11.77 -4.83 -48.89
C ALA A 834 -12.97 -4.33 -49.77
N PRO A 835 -14.09 -3.80 -49.19
CA PRO A 835 -14.92 -4.15 -47.99
C PRO A 835 -16.46 -4.13 -48.37
N PRO A 836 -17.46 -3.59 -47.61
CA PRO A 836 -17.94 -3.80 -46.22
C PRO A 836 -19.42 -4.34 -46.10
N SER A 837 -19.90 -4.51 -44.86
CA SER A 837 -21.34 -4.51 -44.41
C SER A 837 -22.25 -5.74 -44.67
N GLY A 838 -23.31 -5.90 -43.84
CA GLY A 838 -24.57 -6.57 -44.27
C GLY A 838 -25.22 -7.67 -43.38
N ALA A 839 -26.28 -7.29 -42.65
CA ALA A 839 -27.53 -8.04 -42.38
C ALA A 839 -27.58 -9.53 -41.91
N LEU A 840 -28.07 -9.70 -40.67
CA LEU A 840 -29.10 -10.65 -40.18
C LEU A 840 -29.89 -11.52 -41.18
N ARG A 841 -30.05 -12.84 -40.86
CA ARG A 841 -31.29 -13.69 -40.84
C ARG A 841 -30.90 -15.19 -40.72
N THR A 842 -31.25 -16.03 -39.73
CA THR A 842 -32.52 -16.48 -39.09
C THR A 842 -33.22 -17.74 -39.71
N TRP A 843 -33.06 -18.88 -39.01
CA TRP A 843 -34.05 -19.96 -38.75
C TRP A 843 -34.57 -20.95 -39.82
N LYS A 844 -34.24 -22.25 -39.62
CA LYS A 844 -35.11 -23.46 -39.48
C LYS A 844 -34.19 -24.66 -39.08
N ARG A 845 -34.40 -25.52 -38.07
CA ARG A 845 -35.53 -26.38 -37.62
C ARG A 845 -35.84 -27.48 -38.66
N HIS A 846 -35.69 -28.79 -38.39
CA HIS A 846 -36.25 -29.66 -37.32
C HIS A 846 -35.27 -30.83 -36.96
N ASP A 847 -35.45 -31.77 -36.02
CA ASP A 847 -36.63 -32.30 -35.27
C ASP A 847 -36.31 -32.76 -33.80
N ASP A 848 -37.34 -33.23 -33.08
CA ASP A 848 -37.41 -33.66 -31.65
C ASP A 848 -37.52 -35.23 -31.55
N PRO A 849 -37.83 -35.93 -30.41
CA PRO A 849 -37.72 -35.63 -28.97
C PRO A 849 -37.06 -36.76 -28.09
N THR A 850 -36.74 -36.46 -26.82
CA THR A 850 -37.25 -37.14 -25.58
C THR A 850 -36.35 -36.94 -24.34
N LEU A 851 -36.98 -36.84 -23.16
CA LEU A 851 -36.39 -36.89 -21.80
C LEU A 851 -37.09 -38.00 -21.00
N PRO A 852 -36.46 -38.58 -19.95
CA PRO A 852 -37.00 -38.30 -18.60
C PRO A 852 -35.98 -38.30 -17.42
N THR A 853 -36.25 -37.43 -16.45
CA THR A 853 -36.08 -37.54 -14.97
C THR A 853 -34.88 -38.25 -14.28
N CYS A 854 -34.34 -37.60 -13.24
CA CYS A 854 -33.44 -38.11 -12.18
C CYS A 854 -34.25 -38.57 -10.93
N PRO A 855 -33.71 -39.17 -9.82
CA PRO A 855 -32.36 -39.72 -9.48
C PRO A 855 -32.50 -41.21 -8.99
N PRO A 856 -31.87 -41.80 -7.92
CA PRO A 856 -30.60 -41.56 -7.16
C PRO A 856 -29.72 -42.81 -6.80
N ASN A 857 -28.50 -42.55 -6.28
CA ASN A 857 -27.72 -43.32 -5.27
C ASN A 857 -27.18 -44.77 -5.48
N LEU A 858 -26.01 -45.01 -4.84
CA LEU A 858 -25.36 -46.26 -4.36
C LEU A 858 -24.52 -47.18 -5.29
N ALA A 859 -23.21 -47.19 -4.99
CA ALA A 859 -22.31 -48.34 -4.72
C ALA A 859 -21.78 -49.31 -5.81
N ASN A 860 -20.43 -49.36 -5.86
CA ASN A 860 -19.52 -50.51 -6.08
C ASN A 860 -19.36 -51.23 -7.45
N ALA A 861 -18.07 -51.43 -7.80
CA ALA A 861 -17.47 -52.52 -8.61
C ALA A 861 -17.82 -52.61 -10.12
N ALA A 862 -16.99 -53.18 -11.01
CA ALA A 862 -15.52 -53.38 -11.03
C ALA A 862 -15.08 -53.75 -12.48
N ASP A 863 -13.78 -53.61 -12.78
CA ASP A 863 -13.03 -54.15 -13.95
C ASP A 863 -13.48 -53.74 -15.38
N GLY A 864 -12.60 -53.67 -16.41
CA GLY A 864 -11.13 -53.81 -16.42
C GLY A 864 -10.52 -53.78 -17.85
N VAL A 865 -9.18 -53.99 -17.92
CA VAL A 865 -8.32 -54.22 -19.14
C VAL A 865 -7.90 -52.97 -19.96
N GLY A 866 -6.60 -52.75 -20.28
CA GLY A 866 -5.38 -53.41 -19.78
C GLY A 866 -4.05 -53.13 -20.54
N CYS A 867 -2.92 -53.44 -19.87
CA CYS A 867 -1.53 -53.64 -20.36
C CYS A 867 -0.71 -52.43 -20.90
N ALA A 868 0.64 -52.42 -20.83
CA ALA A 868 1.63 -53.46 -20.42
C ALA A 868 2.65 -52.94 -19.36
N ILE A 869 3.04 -53.67 -18.30
CA ILE A 869 4.11 -54.72 -18.15
C ILE A 869 5.52 -54.21 -18.55
N LEU A 870 6.51 -54.05 -17.66
CA LEU A 870 7.40 -55.05 -16.99
C LEU A 870 8.06 -54.44 -15.72
N ASP A 871 8.62 -55.14 -14.70
CA ASP A 871 8.58 -56.56 -14.30
C ASP A 871 8.72 -56.74 -12.74
N ARG A 872 9.94 -56.87 -12.14
CA ARG A 872 10.11 -57.44 -10.77
C ARG A 872 11.18 -56.81 -9.84
N GLY A 873 10.89 -56.87 -8.53
CA GLY A 873 11.83 -56.76 -7.39
C GLY A 873 11.08 -56.77 -6.03
N PRO A 874 11.34 -57.70 -5.09
CA PRO A 874 10.37 -58.02 -4.02
C PRO A 874 10.51 -57.23 -2.69
N ARG A 875 9.39 -57.12 -1.97
CA ARG A 875 9.32 -56.81 -0.52
C ARG A 875 9.36 -58.10 0.32
N PRO A 876 9.49 -58.00 1.65
CA PRO A 876 8.28 -58.25 2.45
C PRO A 876 7.98 -57.19 3.54
N ALA A 877 6.80 -57.33 4.14
CA ALA A 877 6.30 -56.66 5.36
C ALA A 877 5.64 -57.78 6.22
N PRO A 878 4.79 -57.55 7.26
CA PRO A 878 4.41 -56.33 7.97
C PRO A 878 4.41 -56.50 9.52
N THR A 879 3.94 -55.50 10.28
CA THR A 879 2.90 -55.56 11.36
C THR A 879 2.94 -54.28 12.23
N ALA A 880 2.02 -54.11 13.20
CA ALA A 880 1.64 -52.80 13.77
C ALA A 880 1.59 -52.78 15.34
N PRO A 881 0.78 -51.98 16.07
CA PRO A 881 1.22 -51.25 17.29
C PRO A 881 0.55 -51.85 18.58
N PRO A 882 0.29 -51.14 19.73
CA PRO A 882 0.78 -49.87 20.30
C PRO A 882 1.14 -49.91 21.82
N ALA A 883 1.94 -48.95 22.34
CA ALA A 883 1.91 -48.41 23.73
C ALA A 883 2.87 -47.17 23.82
N ARG A 884 2.75 -46.09 24.62
CA ARG A 884 2.16 -45.71 25.94
C ARG A 884 3.04 -45.97 27.18
N TRP A 885 3.30 -44.88 27.94
CA TRP A 885 4.14 -44.77 29.15
C TRP A 885 5.66 -44.96 28.89
N GLY A 886 6.59 -44.42 29.69
CA GLY A 886 6.46 -43.57 30.88
C GLY A 886 7.79 -42.91 31.30
N VAL A 887 7.74 -41.96 32.24
CA VAL A 887 8.88 -41.14 32.72
C VAL A 887 9.76 -41.90 33.73
N THR A 888 11.10 -41.80 33.60
CA THR A 888 12.13 -41.67 34.68
C THR A 888 13.52 -41.54 34.03
N THR A 889 14.18 -40.37 34.04
CA THR A 889 15.23 -39.87 34.98
C THR A 889 16.62 -40.52 34.87
N GLU A 890 17.64 -39.65 34.65
CA GLU A 890 19.02 -39.73 35.19
C GLU A 890 19.93 -40.90 34.71
N THR A 891 21.26 -40.78 34.58
CA THR A 891 22.24 -39.70 34.90
C THR A 891 23.49 -39.86 34.01
N SER A 892 24.44 -38.90 34.08
CA SER A 892 25.88 -39.01 33.73
C SER A 892 26.23 -39.54 32.32
N ASP A 893 26.78 -38.70 31.43
CA ASP A 893 28.20 -38.29 31.43
C ASP A 893 29.19 -39.46 31.30
N LEU A 894 29.77 -39.62 30.10
CA LEU A 894 31.21 -39.86 29.99
C LEU A 894 31.75 -39.38 28.63
N HIS A 895 32.88 -38.71 28.73
CA HIS A 895 33.65 -38.01 27.70
C HIS A 895 34.15 -38.86 26.51
N GLU A 896 34.38 -38.16 25.39
CA GLU A 896 35.43 -38.44 24.38
C GLU A 896 35.30 -39.72 23.50
N LEU A 897 35.92 -39.84 22.31
CA LEU A 897 36.91 -39.00 21.61
C LEU A 897 36.76 -39.08 20.06
N VAL A 898 37.03 -37.97 19.35
CA VAL A 898 37.67 -37.88 17.99
C VAL A 898 37.09 -38.63 16.75
N ARG A 899 36.73 -37.80 15.75
CA ARG A 899 36.88 -37.95 14.26
C ARG A 899 36.56 -39.30 13.58
N ASN A 900 35.57 -39.24 12.68
CA ASN A 900 35.85 -39.06 11.24
C ASN A 900 34.87 -38.03 10.66
#